data_AF-A0A397ABB5-F1
#
_entry.id   AF-A0A397ABB5-F1
#
_cell.length_a   1.000
_cell.length_b   1.000
_cell.length_c   1.000
_cell.angle_alpha   90.00
_cell.angle_beta   90.00
_cell.angle_gamma   90.00
#
_symmetry.space_group_name_H-M   'P 1'
#
loop_
_entity.id
_entity.type
_entity.pdbx_description
1 polymer ?
#
loop_
_entity_poly.entity_id
_entity_poly.type
_entity_poly.pdbx_seq_one_letter_code
_entity_poly.pdbx_strand_id
1 'polypeptide(L)'
;MAALNVVAIVANVLVPGAGLVIQNLPQIASFLAGINGKCDQLSVNEAHFQRVSDRLHELLSQLTAMETKGQLPSVQVVKRYSELLESFDAFLTKYIASNFLARLLTQDTVLNKITVFHQEVDELLVVLNLAHIAQMTDWRAQYDADQQIEGAKWTALLQSNRLLVDECSDARKQREAMMRLLHSMQHSNDTTGGSQKQQRQLVKQAFQTLQRLSHAPIEAVPPWFIPPEDVSVNPVAFARGATASVFHGMWRTHTPVVVKCFDTSSSCERELDLWFGLRHPHVLTLYGACHVGARPFALCEVARASLDQCLVECEQPLSLDEKLSRWLWEAALGVQHLHGQNAVHGDLKCNNLLVTHDGHVKVADFGCSFHVKDAIRNNLLPDLSPLFCHSCGSVVQKPCEDAPSTHLVDPLPSQAPSLLTSEGSTTTPVEVVVREYGYALKSVTEEGATDDTKDDASKRRLHRQSLHLSTSDVQLMVANDDVDSLANLLVYGRGPIQERALQALHNITSDATKLVASGVIDPLVLLTTRGATPTCKELAAAVLGHLAFRRADIAATIRTQGGVTALLKLLRHGTFVQRSFALRGLAHITAVDAASCAMVVADNGLAAVYDMLRGGSGQLLEHAMWVLANLSDEADDFALDVSVLPPVVTEVEDMSYDQQHHALRLLANSIGVLPRKITVSLIPVLVTMLRRRQHTHVLVQALATAAYISDEFATQVVEAGAVPLLWTLFQQNQHPQACLVALNNVAISGDCRCQLSRNRGLQLGLGCLVQSQDPAIHTTALHLCFNLALEATNREWMLGGAGVVLQLILARDDLVLLGLETLARLTLITSSIDSFVPIVAWVVQQLVPRRRDGTPFVDLALELLQNALATTPGRCEEAFLSAGGVAILLKLLPKCTSHRVSAVLANVATRAETVATMAKEPETVHILATTAGSPSSHLERLHALRCIANMTFFEPGVMVGVKGRGIPLMFDLLAKPRDIVASEEAFETILAALGATPTRLSALRVVALIVDHMDSKLLSPILHERMHPPLMYITKHGRSEAERSMATEAVMTLGCHGDRKSSVMDDLIPESRSLLDEY
;
A
#
# COMPACT_ATOMS: atom_id res chain seq x y z
N MET A 1 -15.92 -44.66 -12.06
CA MET A 1 -17.29 -45.18 -12.34
C MET A 1 -18.21 -43.98 -12.50
N ALA A 2 -19.21 -44.06 -13.36
CA ALA A 2 -20.21 -42.99 -13.44
C ALA A 2 -21.06 -42.98 -12.17
N ALA A 3 -21.44 -41.80 -11.69
CA ALA A 3 -22.50 -41.71 -10.68
C ALA A 3 -23.82 -42.18 -11.31
N LEU A 4 -24.70 -42.82 -10.51
CA LEU A 4 -26.12 -42.81 -10.88
C LEU A 4 -26.53 -41.35 -11.02
N ASN A 5 -27.21 -41.04 -12.12
CA ASN A 5 -27.72 -39.70 -12.36
C ASN A 5 -29.22 -39.77 -12.19
N VAL A 6 -29.72 -39.40 -11.00
CA VAL A 6 -31.15 -39.33 -10.67
C VAL A 6 -31.94 -38.62 -11.78
N VAL A 7 -31.38 -37.55 -12.35
CA VAL A 7 -32.03 -36.79 -13.44
C VAL A 7 -32.18 -37.66 -14.69
N ALA A 8 -31.18 -38.47 -15.06
CA ALA A 8 -31.26 -39.37 -16.20
C ALA A 8 -32.19 -40.57 -15.95
N ILE A 9 -32.24 -41.11 -14.73
CA ILE A 9 -33.16 -42.20 -14.38
C ILE A 9 -34.61 -41.68 -14.41
N VAL A 10 -34.89 -40.55 -13.76
CA VAL A 10 -36.23 -39.97 -13.69
C VAL A 10 -36.70 -39.41 -15.04
N ALA A 11 -35.83 -38.78 -15.84
CA ALA A 11 -36.19 -38.27 -17.16
C ALA A 11 -36.60 -39.38 -18.14
N ASN A 12 -35.96 -40.56 -18.09
CA ASN A 12 -36.33 -41.69 -18.94
C ASN A 12 -37.64 -42.39 -18.52
N VAL A 13 -38.15 -42.12 -17.32
CA VAL A 13 -39.43 -42.68 -16.84
C VAL A 13 -40.63 -41.78 -17.20
N LEU A 14 -40.39 -40.56 -17.72
CA LEU A 14 -41.42 -39.56 -18.03
C LEU A 14 -42.19 -39.75 -19.35
N VAL A 15 -42.10 -40.92 -20.00
CA VAL A 15 -42.84 -41.24 -21.24
C VAL A 15 -43.86 -42.36 -20.99
N PRO A 16 -45.17 -42.03 -20.85
CA PRO A 16 -46.21 -43.04 -20.70
C PRO A 16 -46.28 -43.98 -21.91
N GLY A 17 -46.14 -45.28 -21.68
CA GLY A 17 -46.25 -46.32 -22.72
C GLY A 17 -44.92 -46.81 -23.32
N ALA A 18 -43.77 -46.21 -22.97
CA ALA A 18 -42.46 -46.74 -23.31
C ALA A 18 -41.88 -47.56 -22.14
N GLY A 19 -41.63 -48.85 -22.35
CA GLY A 19 -41.10 -49.77 -21.33
C GLY A 19 -39.62 -49.54 -21.02
N LEU A 20 -39.31 -48.46 -20.28
CA LEU A 20 -37.95 -47.94 -20.09
C LEU A 20 -37.32 -48.19 -18.71
N VAL A 21 -38.05 -48.76 -17.74
CA VAL A 21 -37.47 -49.19 -16.45
C VAL A 21 -36.45 -50.33 -16.67
N ILE A 22 -36.82 -51.31 -17.49
CA ILE A 22 -35.96 -52.43 -17.97
C ILE A 22 -34.51 -52.03 -18.27
N GLN A 23 -34.26 -50.91 -18.98
CA GLN A 23 -32.91 -50.57 -19.46
C GLN A 23 -31.93 -50.17 -18.34
N ASN A 24 -32.43 -49.75 -17.18
CA ASN A 24 -31.61 -49.27 -16.07
C ASN A 24 -31.54 -50.26 -14.88
N LEU A 25 -32.44 -51.25 -14.80
CA LEU A 25 -32.36 -52.30 -13.76
C LEU A 25 -30.99 -53.02 -13.69
N PRO A 26 -30.32 -53.39 -14.81
CA PRO A 26 -28.97 -53.98 -14.74
C PRO A 26 -27.91 -53.02 -14.17
N GLN A 27 -28.08 -51.71 -14.35
CA GLN A 27 -27.18 -50.69 -13.82
C GLN A 27 -27.37 -50.53 -12.31
N ILE A 28 -28.63 -50.54 -11.85
CA ILE A 28 -28.98 -50.53 -10.42
C ILE A 28 -28.47 -51.80 -9.73
N ALA A 29 -28.63 -52.97 -10.35
CA ALA A 29 -28.06 -54.23 -9.86
C ALA A 29 -26.53 -54.19 -9.77
N SER A 30 -25.86 -53.62 -10.78
CA SER A 30 -24.40 -53.44 -10.76
C SER A 30 -23.93 -52.45 -9.69
N PHE A 31 -24.72 -51.41 -9.40
CA PHE A 31 -24.45 -50.47 -8.31
C PHE A 31 -24.60 -51.13 -6.93
N LEU A 32 -25.67 -51.90 -6.73
CA LEU A 32 -25.90 -52.68 -5.50
C LEU A 32 -24.86 -53.78 -5.27
N ALA A 33 -24.38 -54.44 -6.32
CA ALA A 33 -23.22 -55.33 -6.22
C ALA A 33 -21.95 -54.59 -5.76
N GLY A 34 -21.78 -53.33 -6.19
CA GLY A 34 -20.73 -52.43 -5.69
C GLY A 34 -20.90 -52.03 -4.23
N ILE A 35 -22.15 -51.93 -3.74
CA ILE A 35 -22.47 -51.69 -2.32
C ILE A 35 -22.12 -52.94 -1.48
N ASN A 36 -22.50 -54.15 -1.89
CA ASN A 36 -22.08 -55.38 -1.20
C ASN A 36 -20.55 -55.51 -1.13
N GLY A 37 -19.86 -55.32 -2.25
CA GLY A 37 -18.39 -55.34 -2.29
C GLY A 37 -17.71 -54.24 -1.46
N LYS A 38 -18.46 -53.22 -0.99
CA LYS A 38 -18.02 -52.24 0.03
C LYS A 38 -18.31 -52.72 1.45
N CYS A 39 -19.46 -53.36 1.70
CA CYS A 39 -19.79 -54.00 2.99
C CYS A 39 -18.76 -55.08 3.37
N ASP A 40 -18.35 -55.92 2.41
CA ASP A 40 -17.34 -56.98 2.60
C ASP A 40 -15.95 -56.47 3.07
N GLN A 41 -15.69 -55.16 2.98
CA GLN A 41 -14.44 -54.53 3.40
C GLN A 41 -14.49 -54.00 4.85
N LEU A 42 -15.61 -54.15 5.55
CA LEU A 42 -15.81 -53.60 6.89
C LEU A 42 -15.26 -54.51 8.00
N SER A 43 -14.28 -54.00 8.74
CA SER A 43 -13.78 -54.68 9.95
C SER A 43 -14.74 -54.61 11.15
N VAL A 44 -15.69 -53.66 11.16
CA VAL A 44 -16.70 -53.47 12.22
C VAL A 44 -17.97 -52.81 11.67
N ASN A 45 -19.12 -53.16 12.23
CA ASN A 45 -20.49 -52.93 11.76
C ASN A 45 -20.85 -53.64 10.43
N GLU A 46 -20.00 -54.56 9.99
CA GLU A 46 -20.16 -55.42 8.80
C GLU A 46 -21.58 -55.98 8.66
N ALA A 47 -22.07 -56.70 9.68
CA ALA A 47 -23.40 -57.28 9.68
C ALA A 47 -24.50 -56.23 9.49
N HIS A 48 -24.44 -55.13 10.25
CA HIS A 48 -25.44 -54.06 10.19
C HIS A 48 -25.55 -53.39 8.81
N PHE A 49 -24.42 -53.14 8.14
CA PHE A 49 -24.45 -52.61 6.76
C PHE A 49 -24.94 -53.66 5.76
N GLN A 50 -24.55 -54.93 5.93
CA GLN A 50 -25.02 -55.99 5.03
C GLN A 50 -26.53 -56.20 5.13
N ARG A 51 -27.12 -56.18 6.34
CA ARG A 51 -28.59 -56.24 6.54
C ARG A 51 -29.35 -55.16 5.78
N VAL A 52 -28.80 -53.94 5.65
CA VAL A 52 -29.43 -52.87 4.85
C VAL A 52 -29.31 -53.20 3.37
N SER A 53 -28.12 -53.60 2.91
CA SER A 53 -27.86 -53.95 1.51
C SER A 53 -28.71 -55.14 1.03
N ASP A 54 -28.85 -56.19 1.84
CA ASP A 54 -29.70 -57.36 1.56
C ASP A 54 -31.16 -56.94 1.35
N ARG A 55 -31.68 -56.06 2.21
CA ARG A 55 -33.05 -55.55 2.11
C ARG A 55 -33.25 -54.61 0.91
N LEU A 56 -32.20 -53.88 0.50
CA LEU A 56 -32.21 -53.08 -0.73
C LEU A 56 -32.19 -53.97 -2.00
N HIS A 57 -31.46 -55.09 -1.97
CA HIS A 57 -31.47 -56.11 -3.04
C HIS A 57 -32.84 -56.80 -3.14
N GLU A 58 -33.46 -57.16 -2.01
CA GLU A 58 -34.82 -57.73 -2.01
C GLU A 58 -35.84 -56.74 -2.58
N LEU A 59 -35.73 -55.44 -2.26
CA LEU A 59 -36.59 -54.42 -2.86
C LEU A 59 -36.41 -54.33 -4.39
N LEU A 60 -35.17 -54.41 -4.91
CA LEU A 60 -34.91 -54.49 -6.35
C LEU A 60 -35.53 -55.75 -6.99
N SER A 61 -35.41 -56.90 -6.31
CA SER A 61 -36.00 -58.18 -6.73
C SER A 61 -37.52 -58.05 -6.87
N GLN A 62 -38.19 -57.45 -5.89
CA GLN A 62 -39.64 -57.25 -5.92
C GLN A 62 -40.08 -56.22 -6.97
N LEU A 63 -39.36 -55.11 -7.16
CA LEU A 63 -39.64 -54.16 -8.26
C LEU A 63 -39.57 -54.85 -9.63
N THR A 64 -38.56 -55.72 -9.84
CA THR A 64 -38.40 -56.53 -11.07
C THR A 64 -39.53 -57.56 -11.20
N ALA A 65 -39.96 -58.18 -10.09
CA ALA A 65 -41.08 -59.12 -10.05
C ALA A 65 -42.45 -58.45 -10.22
N MET A 66 -42.57 -57.14 -10.00
CA MET A 66 -43.77 -56.34 -10.30
C MET A 66 -43.79 -55.90 -11.77
N GLU A 67 -42.66 -55.48 -12.34
CA GLU A 67 -42.55 -55.13 -13.76
C GLU A 67 -42.89 -56.32 -14.67
N THR A 68 -42.35 -57.51 -14.38
CA THR A 68 -42.67 -58.75 -15.11
C THR A 68 -44.14 -59.19 -15.02
N LYS A 69 -44.92 -58.64 -14.08
CA LYS A 69 -46.39 -58.81 -13.98
C LYS A 69 -47.18 -57.66 -14.61
N GLY A 70 -46.51 -56.68 -15.22
CA GLY A 70 -47.11 -55.47 -15.78
C GLY A 70 -47.57 -54.44 -14.74
N GLN A 71 -47.20 -54.62 -13.47
CA GLN A 71 -47.64 -53.78 -12.35
C GLN A 71 -46.58 -52.72 -12.02
N LEU A 72 -46.39 -51.76 -12.93
CA LEU A 72 -45.39 -50.70 -12.77
C LEU A 72 -45.67 -49.82 -11.53
N PRO A 73 -44.72 -49.68 -10.59
CA PRO A 73 -44.85 -48.76 -9.46
C PRO A 73 -44.72 -47.30 -9.92
N SER A 74 -45.16 -46.35 -9.09
CA SER A 74 -45.18 -44.93 -9.48
C SER A 74 -43.77 -44.34 -9.61
N VAL A 75 -43.64 -43.34 -10.49
CA VAL A 75 -42.38 -42.61 -10.74
C VAL A 75 -41.76 -42.07 -9.45
N GLN A 76 -42.60 -41.65 -8.50
CA GLN A 76 -42.18 -41.14 -7.19
C GLN A 76 -41.54 -42.23 -6.30
N VAL A 77 -42.03 -43.47 -6.36
CA VAL A 77 -41.46 -44.60 -5.60
C VAL A 77 -40.12 -45.02 -6.18
N VAL A 78 -40.01 -45.12 -7.51
CA VAL A 78 -38.74 -45.41 -8.18
C VAL A 78 -37.70 -44.33 -7.87
N LYS A 79 -38.10 -43.05 -7.94
CA LYS A 79 -37.24 -41.92 -7.57
C LYS A 79 -36.77 -42.01 -6.11
N ARG A 80 -37.69 -42.19 -5.14
CA ARG A 80 -37.34 -42.26 -3.71
C ARG A 80 -36.42 -43.44 -3.40
N TYR A 81 -36.56 -44.55 -4.12
CA TYR A 81 -35.64 -45.69 -4.02
C TYR A 81 -34.23 -45.37 -4.57
N SER A 82 -34.11 -44.66 -5.70
CA SER A 82 -32.81 -44.19 -6.19
C SER A 82 -32.14 -43.21 -5.23
N GLU A 83 -32.89 -42.26 -4.67
CA GLU A 83 -32.39 -41.30 -3.66
C GLU A 83 -31.90 -42.02 -2.38
N LEU A 84 -32.60 -43.07 -1.94
CA LEU A 84 -32.19 -43.94 -0.84
C LEU A 84 -30.88 -44.71 -1.15
N LEU A 85 -30.76 -45.29 -2.35
CA LEU A 85 -29.55 -46.00 -2.77
C LEU A 85 -28.31 -45.08 -2.79
N GLU A 86 -28.43 -43.87 -3.32
CA GLU A 86 -27.34 -42.89 -3.36
C GLU A 86 -26.99 -42.38 -1.96
N SER A 87 -27.99 -42.13 -1.12
CA SER A 87 -27.81 -41.75 0.30
C SER A 87 -27.07 -42.83 1.09
N PHE A 88 -27.42 -44.11 0.90
CA PHE A 88 -26.76 -45.24 1.55
C PHE A 88 -25.33 -45.45 1.05
N ASP A 89 -25.08 -45.41 -0.27
CA ASP A 89 -23.73 -45.57 -0.83
C ASP A 89 -22.78 -44.44 -0.41
N ALA A 90 -23.26 -43.18 -0.40
CA ALA A 90 -22.49 -42.04 0.06
C ALA A 90 -22.14 -42.17 1.56
N PHE A 91 -23.08 -42.63 2.38
CA PHE A 91 -22.86 -42.87 3.80
C PHE A 91 -21.89 -44.02 4.07
N LEU A 92 -22.06 -45.18 3.42
CA LEU A 92 -21.15 -46.33 3.48
C LEU A 92 -19.73 -45.95 3.03
N THR A 93 -19.60 -45.20 1.93
CA THR A 93 -18.31 -44.72 1.42
C THR A 93 -17.63 -43.79 2.43
N LYS A 94 -18.37 -42.88 3.09
CA LYS A 94 -17.84 -42.03 4.18
C LYS A 94 -17.39 -42.86 5.38
N TYR A 95 -18.15 -43.89 5.77
CA TYR A 95 -17.79 -44.77 6.89
C TYR A 95 -16.52 -45.58 6.61
N ILE A 96 -16.37 -46.12 5.39
CA ILE A 96 -15.15 -46.82 4.95
C ILE A 96 -13.94 -45.87 4.96
N ALA A 97 -14.09 -44.64 4.46
CA ALA A 97 -13.02 -43.63 4.48
C ALA A 97 -12.67 -43.11 5.89
N SER A 98 -13.51 -43.35 6.90
CA SER A 98 -13.27 -42.94 8.29
C SER A 98 -12.24 -43.85 8.97
N ASN A 99 -11.37 -43.26 9.79
CA ASN A 99 -10.33 -43.99 10.54
C ASN A 99 -10.89 -44.68 11.80
N PHE A 100 -10.08 -45.49 12.50
CA PHE A 100 -10.54 -46.34 13.59
C PHE A 100 -11.12 -45.51 14.74
N LEU A 101 -10.47 -44.40 15.09
CA LEU A 101 -10.95 -43.54 16.17
C LEU A 101 -12.24 -42.78 15.80
N ALA A 102 -12.36 -42.26 14.57
CA ALA A 102 -13.59 -41.60 14.14
C ALA A 102 -14.77 -42.56 14.08
N ARG A 103 -14.57 -43.81 13.60
CA ARG A 103 -15.60 -44.86 13.63
C ARG A 103 -16.02 -45.18 15.07
N LEU A 104 -15.07 -45.30 15.99
CA LEU A 104 -15.35 -45.54 17.41
C LEU A 104 -16.16 -44.39 18.01
N LEU A 105 -15.77 -43.13 17.80
CA LEU A 105 -16.44 -41.95 18.35
C LEU A 105 -17.85 -41.73 17.76
N THR A 106 -18.07 -42.11 16.50
CA THR A 106 -19.35 -41.91 15.78
C THR A 106 -20.28 -43.13 15.84
N GLN A 107 -19.91 -44.21 16.54
CA GLN A 107 -20.66 -45.48 16.57
C GLN A 107 -22.18 -45.31 16.77
N ASP A 108 -22.62 -44.58 17.80
CA ASP A 108 -24.05 -44.34 18.06
C ASP A 108 -24.75 -43.59 16.91
N THR A 109 -24.08 -42.64 16.26
CA THR A 109 -24.67 -41.89 15.13
C THR A 109 -24.72 -42.73 13.86
N VAL A 110 -23.74 -43.63 13.67
CA VAL A 110 -23.72 -44.58 12.57
C VAL A 110 -24.86 -45.60 12.70
N LEU A 111 -25.01 -46.18 13.89
CA LEU A 111 -26.09 -47.12 14.20
C LEU A 111 -27.48 -46.48 14.06
N ASN A 112 -27.66 -45.26 14.56
CA ASN A 112 -28.92 -44.52 14.38
C ASN A 112 -29.20 -44.16 12.91
N LYS A 113 -28.19 -43.98 12.06
CA LYS A 113 -28.41 -43.82 10.61
C LYS A 113 -28.77 -45.13 9.93
N ILE A 114 -28.20 -46.26 10.36
CA ILE A 114 -28.56 -47.60 9.87
C ILE A 114 -30.02 -47.94 10.21
N THR A 115 -30.49 -47.62 11.43
CA THR A 115 -31.91 -47.84 11.79
C THR A 115 -32.86 -46.92 11.00
N VAL A 116 -32.46 -45.69 10.67
CA VAL A 116 -33.22 -44.82 9.74
C VAL A 116 -33.26 -45.41 8.32
N PHE A 117 -32.15 -45.88 7.77
CA PHE A 117 -32.18 -46.55 6.46
C PHE A 117 -33.10 -47.78 6.46
N HIS A 118 -33.09 -48.58 7.52
CA HIS A 118 -34.04 -49.69 7.67
C HIS A 118 -35.51 -49.24 7.75
N GLN A 119 -35.81 -48.06 8.31
CA GLN A 119 -37.15 -47.47 8.34
C GLN A 119 -37.57 -46.93 6.97
N GLU A 120 -36.68 -46.27 6.22
CA GLU A 120 -36.95 -45.82 4.86
C GLU A 120 -37.23 -47.00 3.90
N VAL A 121 -36.56 -48.15 4.10
CA VAL A 121 -36.90 -49.40 3.40
C VAL A 121 -38.25 -49.97 3.87
N ASP A 122 -38.57 -49.95 5.17
CA ASP A 122 -39.89 -50.35 5.68
C ASP A 122 -41.01 -49.51 5.03
N GLU A 123 -40.83 -48.19 4.93
CA GLU A 123 -41.80 -47.27 4.28
C GLU A 123 -41.99 -47.58 2.79
N LEU A 124 -40.91 -47.78 2.03
CA LEU A 124 -41.01 -48.11 0.61
C LEU A 124 -41.73 -49.46 0.39
N LEU A 125 -41.47 -50.46 1.23
CA LEU A 125 -42.19 -51.73 1.20
C LEU A 125 -43.68 -51.56 1.54
N VAL A 126 -44.04 -50.68 2.47
CA VAL A 126 -45.45 -50.35 2.76
C VAL A 126 -46.12 -49.67 1.56
N VAL A 127 -45.48 -48.68 0.93
CA VAL A 127 -46.03 -47.97 -0.25
C VAL A 127 -46.21 -48.90 -1.46
N LEU A 128 -45.40 -49.96 -1.57
CA LEU A 128 -45.52 -51.01 -2.58
C LEU A 128 -46.56 -52.11 -2.25
N ASN A 129 -47.27 -52.02 -1.10
CA ASN A 129 -48.11 -53.09 -0.52
C ASN A 129 -47.34 -54.40 -0.18
N LEU A 130 -46.02 -54.32 -0.05
CA LEU A 130 -45.11 -55.42 0.28
C LEU A 130 -44.80 -55.51 1.78
N ALA A 131 -45.64 -54.95 2.65
CA ALA A 131 -45.44 -54.92 4.11
C ALA A 131 -45.23 -56.30 4.76
N HIS A 132 -45.75 -57.37 4.14
CA HIS A 132 -45.52 -58.75 4.57
C HIS A 132 -44.05 -59.20 4.42
N ILE A 133 -43.29 -58.62 3.48
CA ILE A 133 -41.85 -58.87 3.31
C ILE A 133 -41.05 -58.20 4.41
N ALA A 134 -41.46 -57.00 4.87
CA ALA A 134 -40.89 -56.36 6.05
C ALA A 134 -41.16 -57.15 7.35
N GLN A 135 -42.24 -57.95 7.40
CA GLN A 135 -42.53 -58.86 8.51
C GLN A 135 -41.71 -60.17 8.44
N MET A 136 -41.39 -60.67 7.24
CA MET A 136 -40.48 -61.83 7.08
C MET A 136 -39.01 -61.45 7.25
N THR A 137 -38.63 -60.19 6.94
CA THR A 137 -37.29 -59.64 7.16
C THR A 137 -37.23 -58.83 8.46
N ASP A 138 -37.50 -59.50 9.58
CA ASP A 138 -37.43 -58.90 10.93
C ASP A 138 -35.97 -58.56 11.32
N TRP A 139 -35.52 -57.43 10.77
CA TRP A 139 -34.23 -56.83 11.07
C TRP A 139 -34.15 -56.36 12.51
N ARG A 140 -35.27 -56.12 13.21
CA ARG A 140 -35.29 -55.64 14.60
C ARG A 140 -34.89 -56.76 15.56
N ALA A 141 -35.41 -57.97 15.36
CA ALA A 141 -34.96 -59.16 16.09
C ALA A 141 -33.50 -59.54 15.80
N GLN A 142 -33.00 -59.25 14.60
CA GLN A 142 -31.60 -59.50 14.22
C GLN A 142 -30.64 -58.43 14.78
N TYR A 143 -31.08 -57.18 14.86
CA TYR A 143 -30.28 -56.02 15.28
C TYR A 143 -29.66 -56.20 16.66
N ASP A 144 -30.42 -56.66 17.67
CA ASP A 144 -29.91 -56.84 19.04
C ASP A 144 -28.88 -57.98 19.17
N ALA A 145 -28.90 -58.96 18.25
CA ALA A 145 -27.89 -60.01 18.18
C ALA A 145 -26.63 -59.54 17.44
N ASP A 146 -26.80 -58.88 16.29
CA ASP A 146 -25.69 -58.30 15.52
C ASP A 146 -24.93 -57.23 16.36
N GLN A 147 -25.65 -56.42 17.15
CA GLN A 147 -25.06 -55.47 18.12
C GLN A 147 -24.09 -56.13 19.11
N GLN A 148 -24.45 -57.29 19.67
CA GLN A 148 -23.62 -58.00 20.65
C GLN A 148 -22.34 -58.56 20.00
N ILE A 149 -22.46 -59.07 18.78
CA ILE A 149 -21.34 -59.61 18.00
C ILE A 149 -20.36 -58.49 17.62
N GLU A 150 -20.85 -57.37 17.09
CA GLU A 150 -20.03 -56.21 16.72
C GLU A 150 -19.40 -55.55 17.96
N GLY A 151 -20.12 -55.49 19.09
CA GLY A 151 -19.56 -55.05 20.38
C GLY A 151 -18.42 -55.92 20.91
N ALA A 152 -18.44 -57.22 20.62
CA ALA A 152 -17.32 -58.12 20.91
C ALA A 152 -16.12 -57.88 19.96
N LYS A 153 -16.36 -57.67 18.65
CA LYS A 153 -15.32 -57.29 17.68
C LYS A 153 -14.62 -55.99 18.11
N TRP A 154 -15.37 -54.94 18.47
CA TRP A 154 -14.82 -53.68 19.01
C TRP A 154 -13.92 -53.90 20.23
N THR A 155 -14.36 -54.73 21.18
CA THR A 155 -13.61 -55.03 22.41
C THR A 155 -12.27 -55.71 22.09
N ALA A 156 -12.27 -56.70 21.19
CA ALA A 156 -11.06 -57.41 20.77
C ALA A 156 -10.07 -56.50 20.01
N LEU A 157 -10.57 -55.63 19.11
CA LEU A 157 -9.73 -54.67 18.39
C LEU A 157 -9.05 -53.68 19.36
N LEU A 158 -9.78 -53.15 20.34
CA LEU A 158 -9.19 -52.29 21.38
C LEU A 158 -8.19 -53.03 22.27
N GLN A 159 -8.44 -54.28 22.65
CA GLN A 159 -7.49 -55.10 23.41
C GLN A 159 -6.17 -55.34 22.66
N SER A 160 -6.19 -55.44 21.33
CA SER A 160 -4.98 -55.57 20.52
C SER A 160 -4.06 -54.34 20.60
N ASN A 161 -4.61 -53.17 20.92
CA ASN A 161 -4.02 -51.82 20.85
C ASN A 161 -3.45 -51.41 19.47
N ARG A 162 -3.22 -52.33 18.52
CA ARG A 162 -2.46 -52.12 17.28
C ARG A 162 -2.99 -50.96 16.44
N LEU A 163 -4.28 -50.96 16.10
CA LEU A 163 -4.88 -49.91 15.27
C LEU A 163 -4.83 -48.54 15.96
N LEU A 164 -5.01 -48.51 17.28
CA LEU A 164 -5.00 -47.29 18.07
C LEU A 164 -3.58 -46.69 18.18
N VAL A 165 -2.55 -47.54 18.28
CA VAL A 165 -1.13 -47.15 18.28
C VAL A 165 -0.67 -46.69 16.89
N ASP A 166 -1.07 -47.40 15.83
CA ASP A 166 -0.72 -47.09 14.43
C ASP A 166 -1.36 -45.75 13.99
N GLU A 167 -2.62 -45.52 14.35
CA GLU A 167 -3.28 -44.23 14.11
C GLU A 167 -2.66 -43.13 14.99
N CYS A 168 -2.44 -43.37 16.29
CA CYS A 168 -1.88 -42.40 17.24
C CYS A 168 -0.35 -42.50 17.37
N SER A 169 0.33 -42.56 16.21
CA SER A 169 1.79 -42.79 16.08
C SER A 169 2.71 -41.78 16.79
N ASP A 170 2.20 -40.58 17.11
CA ASP A 170 2.97 -39.47 17.64
C ASP A 170 2.20 -38.67 18.70
N ALA A 171 2.91 -37.87 19.49
CA ALA A 171 2.35 -37.12 20.61
C ALA A 171 1.26 -36.10 20.20
N ARG A 172 1.29 -35.55 18.97
CA ARG A 172 0.26 -34.60 18.50
C ARG A 172 -1.05 -35.34 18.22
N LYS A 173 -0.98 -36.48 17.53
CA LYS A 173 -2.15 -37.35 17.31
C LYS A 173 -2.67 -37.95 18.62
N GLN A 174 -1.78 -38.31 19.56
CA GLN A 174 -2.19 -38.79 20.89
C GLN A 174 -2.96 -37.71 21.68
N ARG A 175 -2.45 -36.46 21.72
CA ARG A 175 -3.16 -35.32 22.34
C ARG A 175 -4.52 -35.09 21.67
N GLU A 176 -4.57 -35.10 20.33
CA GLU A 176 -5.82 -34.97 19.55
C GLU A 176 -6.83 -36.08 19.89
N ALA A 177 -6.39 -37.33 19.87
CA ALA A 177 -7.21 -38.50 20.15
C ALA A 177 -7.74 -38.50 21.60
N MET A 178 -6.87 -38.20 22.57
CA MET A 178 -7.26 -38.06 23.98
C MET A 178 -8.27 -36.94 24.19
N MET A 179 -8.13 -35.79 23.51
CA MET A 179 -9.08 -34.69 23.58
C MET A 179 -10.45 -35.07 23.01
N ARG A 180 -10.49 -35.71 21.83
CA ARG A 180 -11.73 -36.22 21.19
C ARG A 180 -12.46 -37.24 22.08
N LEU A 181 -11.72 -38.18 22.68
CA LEU A 181 -12.26 -39.17 23.62
C LEU A 181 -12.78 -38.54 24.92
N LEU A 182 -12.06 -37.59 25.52
CA LEU A 182 -12.47 -36.89 26.74
C LEU A 182 -13.76 -36.09 26.53
N HIS A 183 -13.89 -35.37 25.41
CA HIS A 183 -15.11 -34.64 25.08
C HIS A 183 -16.32 -35.60 24.98
N SER A 184 -16.16 -36.73 24.28
CA SER A 184 -17.19 -37.78 24.18
C SER A 184 -17.60 -38.36 25.54
N MET A 185 -16.65 -38.59 26.44
CA MET A 185 -16.91 -39.07 27.81
C MET A 185 -17.66 -38.06 28.69
N GLN A 186 -17.50 -36.76 28.43
CA GLN A 186 -18.17 -35.67 29.15
C GLN A 186 -19.58 -35.36 28.60
N HIS A 187 -19.78 -35.43 27.29
CA HIS A 187 -21.03 -35.04 26.62
C HIS A 187 -22.03 -36.19 26.43
N SER A 188 -21.71 -37.40 26.91
CA SER A 188 -22.62 -38.54 26.94
C SER A 188 -23.57 -38.45 28.15
N ASN A 189 -24.76 -37.85 27.92
CA ASN A 189 -25.84 -37.72 28.92
C ASN A 189 -26.21 -39.06 29.57
N ASP A 190 -26.55 -39.03 30.87
CA ASP A 190 -26.84 -40.22 31.70
C ASP A 190 -28.20 -40.91 31.44
N THR A 191 -28.73 -40.81 30.22
CA THR A 191 -29.88 -41.64 29.78
C THR A 191 -29.51 -43.12 29.77
N THR A 192 -30.30 -43.96 30.46
CA THR A 192 -29.92 -45.33 30.81
C THR A 192 -30.18 -46.36 29.71
N GLY A 193 -29.57 -46.20 28.54
CA GLY A 193 -29.55 -47.21 27.46
C GLY A 193 -28.53 -48.33 27.70
N GLY A 194 -28.79 -49.54 27.17
CA GLY A 194 -27.87 -50.68 27.24
C GLY A 194 -26.63 -50.51 26.36
N SER A 195 -26.84 -50.31 25.04
CA SER A 195 -25.76 -50.12 24.06
C SER A 195 -24.88 -48.90 24.40
N GLN A 196 -25.48 -47.79 24.83
CA GLN A 196 -24.75 -46.59 25.25
C GLN A 196 -23.79 -46.83 26.43
N LYS A 197 -24.10 -47.74 27.36
CA LYS A 197 -23.17 -48.12 28.44
C LYS A 197 -21.97 -48.89 27.91
N GLN A 198 -22.17 -49.78 26.93
CA GLN A 198 -21.09 -50.50 26.28
C GLN A 198 -20.20 -49.55 25.47
N GLN A 199 -20.80 -48.65 24.69
CA GLN A 199 -20.08 -47.62 23.93
C GLN A 199 -19.24 -46.70 24.84
N ARG A 200 -19.82 -46.19 25.93
CA ARG A 200 -19.09 -45.36 26.92
C ARG A 200 -17.92 -46.11 27.56
N GLN A 201 -18.03 -47.43 27.73
CA GLN A 201 -16.95 -48.27 28.23
C GLN A 201 -15.85 -48.52 27.18
N LEU A 202 -16.18 -48.68 25.89
CA LEU A 202 -15.21 -48.80 24.80
C LEU A 202 -14.39 -47.51 24.63
N VAL A 203 -15.06 -46.35 24.61
CA VAL A 203 -14.41 -45.01 24.58
C VAL A 203 -13.48 -44.83 25.78
N LYS A 204 -13.93 -45.19 26.99
CA LYS A 204 -13.13 -45.14 28.21
C LYS A 204 -11.90 -46.07 28.16
N GLN A 205 -12.03 -47.27 27.61
CA GLN A 205 -10.92 -48.21 27.43
C GLN A 205 -9.89 -47.67 26.44
N ALA A 206 -10.33 -47.08 25.31
CA ALA A 206 -9.45 -46.45 24.34
C ALA A 206 -8.65 -45.30 24.97
N PHE A 207 -9.32 -44.44 25.76
CA PHE A 207 -8.67 -43.36 26.50
C PHE A 207 -7.63 -43.89 27.50
N GLN A 208 -7.98 -44.91 28.29
CA GLN A 208 -7.07 -45.53 29.26
C GLN A 208 -5.87 -46.24 28.60
N THR A 209 -5.97 -46.68 27.34
CA THR A 209 -4.80 -47.13 26.58
C THR A 209 -3.92 -45.95 26.15
N LEU A 210 -4.48 -44.90 25.54
CA LEU A 210 -3.68 -43.75 25.11
C LEU A 210 -3.02 -43.01 26.29
N GLN A 211 -3.71 -42.87 27.42
CA GLN A 211 -3.18 -42.28 28.66
C GLN A 211 -1.96 -43.06 29.21
N ARG A 212 -1.86 -44.37 28.97
CA ARG A 212 -0.71 -45.19 29.39
C ARG A 212 0.45 -45.14 28.39
N LEU A 213 0.19 -44.74 27.15
CA LEU A 213 1.17 -44.63 26.06
C LEU A 213 1.72 -43.21 25.92
N SER A 214 0.95 -42.19 26.32
CA SER A 214 1.36 -40.80 26.29
C SER A 214 1.93 -40.36 27.63
N HIS A 215 3.05 -39.64 27.60
CA HIS A 215 3.65 -39.00 28.78
C HIS A 215 3.21 -37.54 28.97
N ALA A 216 2.23 -37.07 28.18
CA ALA A 216 1.66 -35.73 28.28
C ALA A 216 0.70 -35.60 29.49
N PRO A 217 0.59 -34.40 30.10
CA PRO A 217 -0.45 -34.13 31.09
C PRO A 217 -1.85 -34.22 30.46
N ILE A 218 -2.85 -34.57 31.27
CA ILE A 218 -4.26 -34.54 30.84
C ILE A 218 -4.75 -33.09 30.95
N GLU A 219 -4.99 -32.48 29.80
CA GLU A 219 -5.65 -31.18 29.70
C GLU A 219 -7.16 -31.32 29.86
N ALA A 220 -7.81 -30.30 30.42
CA ALA A 220 -9.27 -30.23 30.46
C ALA A 220 -9.81 -29.91 29.05
N VAL A 221 -10.98 -30.47 28.70
CA VAL A 221 -11.70 -30.12 27.46
C VAL A 221 -12.14 -28.65 27.54
N PRO A 222 -11.71 -27.76 26.62
CA PRO A 222 -12.20 -26.38 26.60
C PRO A 222 -13.72 -26.33 26.35
N PRO A 223 -14.45 -25.35 26.91
CA PRO A 223 -15.91 -25.28 26.80
C PRO A 223 -16.40 -24.98 25.36
N TRP A 224 -15.50 -24.53 24.49
CA TRP A 224 -15.72 -24.32 23.06
C TRP A 224 -15.32 -25.52 22.18
N PHE A 225 -14.83 -26.63 22.75
CA PHE A 225 -14.31 -27.73 21.95
C PHE A 225 -15.39 -28.42 21.10
N ILE A 226 -15.19 -28.45 19.78
CA ILE A 226 -16.03 -29.19 18.83
C ILE A 226 -15.17 -30.27 18.12
N PRO A 227 -15.57 -31.55 18.15
CA PRO A 227 -14.87 -32.61 17.43
C PRO A 227 -14.83 -32.38 15.91
N PRO A 228 -13.73 -32.71 15.21
CA PRO A 228 -13.65 -32.60 13.75
C PRO A 228 -14.74 -33.37 12.98
N GLU A 229 -15.26 -34.45 13.55
CA GLU A 229 -16.29 -35.31 12.96
C GLU A 229 -17.65 -34.61 12.79
N ASP A 230 -17.94 -33.63 13.64
CA ASP A 230 -19.17 -32.82 13.62
C ASP A 230 -19.17 -31.80 12.46
N VAL A 231 -18.07 -31.65 11.72
CA VAL A 231 -17.86 -30.58 10.74
C VAL A 231 -17.55 -31.17 9.36
N SER A 232 -18.30 -30.76 8.34
CA SER A 232 -17.83 -30.86 6.95
C SER A 232 -17.32 -29.50 6.47
N VAL A 233 -16.19 -29.52 5.75
CA VAL A 233 -15.50 -28.33 5.24
C VAL A 233 -15.44 -28.42 3.71
N ASN A 234 -15.79 -27.35 3.02
CA ASN A 234 -15.63 -27.25 1.57
C ASN A 234 -14.12 -27.31 1.21
N PRO A 235 -13.68 -28.07 0.19
CA PRO A 235 -12.27 -28.11 -0.20
C PRO A 235 -11.69 -26.77 -0.67
N VAL A 236 -12.53 -25.80 -1.07
CA VAL A 236 -12.10 -24.50 -1.58
C VAL A 236 -12.22 -23.43 -0.48
N ALA A 237 -11.09 -22.78 -0.16
CA ALA A 237 -11.06 -21.59 0.70
C ALA A 237 -11.55 -20.36 -0.10
N PHE A 238 -12.44 -19.56 0.48
CA PHE A 238 -12.91 -18.31 -0.13
C PHE A 238 -12.09 -17.09 0.30
N ALA A 239 -11.39 -17.16 1.44
CA ALA A 239 -10.46 -16.13 1.90
C ALA A 239 -9.21 -16.75 2.54
N ARG A 240 -8.09 -16.02 2.55
CA ARG A 240 -6.84 -16.40 3.23
C ARG A 240 -6.19 -15.18 3.85
N GLY A 241 -5.88 -15.25 5.15
CA GLY A 241 -5.12 -14.25 5.89
C GLY A 241 -3.66 -14.66 6.06
N ALA A 242 -2.95 -13.98 6.98
CA ALA A 242 -1.55 -14.26 7.29
C ALA A 242 -1.34 -15.44 8.28
N THR A 243 -2.40 -15.89 8.94
CA THR A 243 -2.36 -16.90 10.03
C THR A 243 -3.43 -18.00 9.91
N ALA A 244 -4.36 -17.85 8.96
CA ALA A 244 -5.49 -18.75 8.77
C ALA A 244 -6.06 -18.69 7.35
N SER A 245 -6.65 -19.80 6.90
CA SER A 245 -7.45 -19.91 5.67
C SER A 245 -8.92 -20.18 6.00
N VAL A 246 -9.84 -19.54 5.27
CA VAL A 246 -11.28 -19.51 5.61
C VAL A 246 -12.11 -20.22 4.54
N PHE A 247 -13.00 -21.11 4.99
CA PHE A 247 -13.80 -22.02 4.16
C PHE A 247 -15.28 -21.94 4.57
N HIS A 248 -16.19 -22.31 3.67
CA HIS A 248 -17.57 -22.63 4.06
C HIS A 248 -17.64 -24.08 4.58
N GLY A 249 -18.56 -24.35 5.50
CA GLY A 249 -18.81 -25.69 6.03
C GLY A 249 -20.23 -25.89 6.54
N MET A 250 -20.51 -27.12 6.99
CA MET A 250 -21.73 -27.47 7.72
C MET A 250 -21.37 -28.09 9.06
N TRP A 251 -21.91 -27.54 10.15
CA TRP A 251 -21.86 -28.15 11.47
C TRP A 251 -23.09 -29.05 11.68
N ARG A 252 -22.85 -30.28 12.18
CA ARG A 252 -23.86 -31.32 12.43
C ARG A 252 -24.83 -31.52 11.25
N THR A 253 -24.29 -31.48 10.04
CA THR A 253 -24.94 -31.60 8.72
C THR A 253 -26.10 -30.66 8.39
N HIS A 254 -26.50 -29.75 9.29
CA HIS A 254 -27.70 -28.92 9.11
C HIS A 254 -27.46 -27.41 9.33
N THR A 255 -26.37 -27.01 9.98
CA THR A 255 -26.08 -25.60 10.28
C THR A 255 -24.96 -25.08 9.37
N PRO A 256 -25.24 -24.15 8.44
CA PRO A 256 -24.18 -23.48 7.68
C PRO A 256 -23.25 -22.70 8.60
N VAL A 257 -21.94 -22.86 8.42
CA VAL A 257 -20.90 -22.19 9.23
C VAL A 257 -19.74 -21.71 8.36
N VAL A 258 -19.02 -20.71 8.86
CA VAL A 258 -17.69 -20.34 8.37
C VAL A 258 -16.64 -21.07 9.20
N VAL A 259 -15.66 -21.67 8.53
CA VAL A 259 -14.58 -22.46 9.13
C VAL A 259 -13.25 -21.74 8.92
N LYS A 260 -12.72 -21.10 9.98
CA LYS A 260 -11.39 -20.47 9.99
C LYS A 260 -10.36 -21.51 10.43
N CYS A 261 -9.59 -22.07 9.49
CA CYS A 261 -8.53 -23.04 9.76
C CYS A 261 -7.20 -22.31 10.02
N PHE A 262 -6.56 -22.55 11.17
CA PHE A 262 -5.31 -21.90 11.56
C PHE A 262 -4.08 -22.65 11.04
N ASP A 263 -3.05 -21.91 10.60
CA ASP A 263 -1.82 -22.49 10.06
C ASP A 263 -0.85 -23.00 11.15
N THR A 264 -0.97 -22.50 12.40
CA THR A 264 -0.18 -22.96 13.56
C THR A 264 -1.05 -23.10 14.81
N SER A 265 -0.84 -24.17 15.59
CA SER A 265 -1.69 -24.48 16.76
C SER A 265 -1.36 -23.67 18.01
N SER A 266 -0.09 -23.33 18.23
CA SER A 266 0.40 -22.74 19.49
C SER A 266 -0.07 -21.31 19.79
N SER A 267 -0.73 -20.64 18.83
CA SER A 267 -1.28 -19.28 19.03
C SER A 267 -2.81 -19.24 19.07
N CYS A 268 -3.51 -20.29 18.63
CA CYS A 268 -4.97 -20.25 18.47
C CYS A 268 -5.74 -20.38 19.79
N GLU A 269 -5.25 -21.16 20.77
CA GLU A 269 -5.94 -21.42 22.04
C GLU A 269 -6.36 -20.11 22.76
N ARG A 270 -5.48 -19.09 22.77
CA ARG A 270 -5.75 -17.78 23.39
C ARG A 270 -6.81 -16.95 22.65
N GLU A 271 -6.80 -16.99 21.31
CA GLU A 271 -7.83 -16.33 20.49
C GLU A 271 -9.20 -16.95 20.77
N LEU A 272 -9.24 -18.29 20.86
CA LEU A 272 -10.47 -19.07 21.04
C LEU A 272 -11.08 -18.89 22.44
N ASP A 273 -10.28 -18.90 23.50
CA ASP A 273 -10.74 -18.65 24.87
C ASP A 273 -11.35 -17.25 25.01
N LEU A 274 -10.67 -16.22 24.49
CA LEU A 274 -11.14 -14.84 24.51
C LEU A 274 -12.42 -14.69 23.68
N TRP A 275 -12.42 -15.18 22.43
CA TRP A 275 -13.54 -15.04 21.51
C TRP A 275 -14.80 -15.77 21.99
N PHE A 276 -14.69 -16.97 22.59
CA PHE A 276 -15.86 -17.70 23.08
C PHE A 276 -16.59 -16.99 24.24
N GLY A 277 -15.87 -16.18 25.01
CA GLY A 277 -16.43 -15.33 26.07
C GLY A 277 -17.23 -14.13 25.55
N LEU A 278 -17.00 -13.70 24.30
CA LEU A 278 -17.64 -12.51 23.72
C LEU A 278 -18.97 -12.87 23.05
N ARG A 279 -20.09 -12.59 23.74
CA ARG A 279 -21.45 -12.88 23.26
C ARG A 279 -22.28 -11.60 23.21
N HIS A 280 -22.43 -11.06 22.01
CA HIS A 280 -23.12 -9.79 21.76
C HIS A 280 -23.66 -9.75 20.30
N PRO A 281 -24.82 -9.13 20.01
CA PRO A 281 -25.37 -9.09 18.65
C PRO A 281 -24.42 -8.55 17.58
N HIS A 282 -23.55 -7.60 17.95
CA HIS A 282 -22.56 -6.97 17.06
C HIS A 282 -21.13 -7.49 17.24
N VAL A 283 -20.99 -8.72 17.72
CA VAL A 283 -19.73 -9.49 17.73
C VAL A 283 -19.99 -10.79 16.97
N LEU A 284 -19.07 -11.21 16.10
CA LEU A 284 -19.26 -12.42 15.29
C LEU A 284 -19.31 -13.65 16.20
N THR A 285 -20.39 -14.43 16.14
CA THR A 285 -20.57 -15.54 17.08
C THR A 285 -19.59 -16.68 16.80
N LEU A 286 -18.76 -17.03 17.78
CA LEU A 286 -18.02 -18.30 17.80
C LEU A 286 -18.94 -19.39 18.34
N TYR A 287 -19.24 -20.40 17.51
CA TYR A 287 -20.01 -21.58 17.94
C TYR A 287 -19.12 -22.58 18.68
N GLY A 288 -17.84 -22.68 18.29
CA GLY A 288 -16.81 -23.47 18.94
C GLY A 288 -15.62 -23.72 18.01
N ALA A 289 -14.67 -24.55 18.43
CA ALA A 289 -13.39 -24.72 17.74
C ALA A 289 -12.68 -26.03 18.11
N CYS A 290 -11.67 -26.40 17.33
CA CYS A 290 -10.74 -27.49 17.63
C CYS A 290 -9.31 -26.95 17.55
N HIS A 291 -8.57 -26.97 18.66
CA HIS A 291 -7.17 -26.50 18.71
C HIS A 291 -6.14 -27.62 18.44
N VAL A 292 -6.56 -28.87 18.54
CA VAL A 292 -5.72 -30.06 18.35
C VAL A 292 -5.70 -30.55 16.91
N GLY A 293 -4.76 -31.46 16.63
CA GLY A 293 -4.70 -32.19 15.37
C GLY A 293 -4.02 -31.45 14.23
N ALA A 294 -4.12 -32.00 13.02
CA ALA A 294 -3.33 -31.55 11.86
C ALA A 294 -3.71 -30.13 11.35
N ARG A 295 -5.00 -29.77 11.45
CA ARG A 295 -5.54 -28.46 11.06
C ARG A 295 -6.49 -27.96 12.16
N PRO A 296 -6.00 -27.13 13.11
CA PRO A 296 -6.86 -26.44 14.07
C PRO A 296 -7.87 -25.55 13.34
N PHE A 297 -9.09 -25.40 13.87
CA PHE A 297 -10.13 -24.58 13.25
C PHE A 297 -11.08 -23.91 14.26
N ALA A 298 -11.70 -22.81 13.86
CA ALA A 298 -12.84 -22.18 14.51
C ALA A 298 -14.10 -22.27 13.63
N LEU A 299 -15.28 -22.47 14.24
CA LEU A 299 -16.59 -22.44 13.60
C LEU A 299 -17.34 -21.19 14.04
N CYS A 300 -17.63 -20.31 13.08
CA CYS A 300 -18.34 -19.07 13.35
C CYS A 300 -19.56 -18.86 12.42
N GLU A 301 -20.35 -17.87 12.82
CA GLU A 301 -21.53 -17.37 12.10
C GLU A 301 -21.21 -16.95 10.66
N VAL A 302 -22.17 -17.19 9.74
CA VAL A 302 -22.02 -16.81 8.32
C VAL A 302 -22.40 -15.34 8.13
N ALA A 303 -21.43 -14.54 7.69
CA ALA A 303 -21.65 -13.19 7.19
C ALA A 303 -21.72 -13.16 5.65
N ARG A 304 -22.32 -12.11 5.08
CA ARG A 304 -22.39 -11.90 3.63
C ARG A 304 -21.02 -11.55 3.05
N ALA A 305 -20.37 -10.54 3.62
CA ALA A 305 -19.12 -9.94 3.14
C ALA A 305 -18.48 -9.07 4.25
N SER A 306 -17.23 -8.65 4.07
CA SER A 306 -16.62 -7.63 4.93
C SER A 306 -17.08 -6.22 4.56
N LEU A 307 -16.97 -5.27 5.49
CA LEU A 307 -17.46 -3.90 5.31
C LEU A 307 -16.75 -3.19 4.15
N ASP A 308 -15.46 -3.42 3.94
CA ASP A 308 -14.73 -2.88 2.79
C ASP A 308 -15.24 -3.43 1.45
N GLN A 309 -15.61 -4.72 1.39
CA GLN A 309 -16.25 -5.31 0.22
C GLN A 309 -17.63 -4.68 -0.02
N CYS A 310 -18.44 -4.50 1.03
CA CYS A 310 -19.72 -3.80 0.92
C CYS A 310 -19.61 -2.33 0.52
N LEU A 311 -18.51 -1.64 0.86
CA LEU A 311 -18.21 -0.28 0.38
C LEU A 311 -17.85 -0.28 -1.12
N VAL A 312 -17.12 -1.29 -1.61
CA VAL A 312 -16.74 -1.43 -3.04
C VAL A 312 -17.91 -1.91 -3.91
N GLU A 313 -18.79 -2.77 -3.41
CA GLU A 313 -19.99 -3.27 -4.11
C GLU A 313 -21.12 -2.22 -4.25
N CYS A 314 -21.04 -1.07 -3.55
CA CYS A 314 -22.13 -0.09 -3.55
C CYS A 314 -22.05 0.89 -4.72
N GLU A 315 -22.71 0.53 -5.83
CA GLU A 315 -22.91 1.37 -7.02
C GLU A 315 -23.64 2.72 -6.76
N GLN A 316 -24.26 2.89 -5.59
CA GLN A 316 -24.96 4.13 -5.20
C GLN A 316 -24.46 4.68 -3.85
N PRO A 317 -23.62 5.74 -3.86
CA PRO A 317 -23.00 6.32 -2.66
C PRO A 317 -24.00 6.79 -1.59
N LEU A 318 -25.17 7.23 -2.00
CA LEU A 318 -26.12 7.92 -1.12
C LEU A 318 -26.85 6.95 -0.18
N SER A 319 -27.04 5.70 -0.61
CA SER A 319 -27.52 4.63 0.26
C SER A 319 -26.42 4.07 1.18
N LEU A 320 -25.18 4.58 1.07
CA LEU A 320 -24.02 4.09 1.82
C LEU A 320 -23.88 4.82 3.15
N ASP A 321 -24.07 6.14 3.20
CA ASP A 321 -23.81 6.94 4.42
C ASP A 321 -24.78 6.61 5.57
N GLU A 322 -26.08 6.39 5.31
CA GLU A 322 -27.02 5.93 6.34
C GLU A 322 -26.67 4.52 6.84
N LYS A 323 -26.33 3.60 5.93
CA LYS A 323 -25.93 2.23 6.28
C LYS A 323 -24.63 2.22 7.05
N LEU A 324 -23.63 2.98 6.62
CA LEU A 324 -22.32 3.10 7.23
C LEU A 324 -22.41 3.72 8.62
N SER A 325 -23.21 4.77 8.80
CA SER A 325 -23.47 5.37 10.12
C SER A 325 -24.05 4.34 11.10
N ARG A 326 -25.04 3.56 10.65
CA ARG A 326 -25.60 2.45 11.44
C ARG A 326 -24.57 1.34 11.69
N TRP A 327 -23.84 0.91 10.67
CA TRP A 327 -22.82 -0.15 10.74
C TRP A 327 -21.66 0.20 11.67
N LEU A 328 -21.21 1.45 11.70
CA LEU A 328 -20.17 1.93 12.61
C LEU A 328 -20.71 2.05 14.05
N TRP A 329 -21.97 2.45 14.25
CA TRP A 329 -22.62 2.42 15.56
C TRP A 329 -22.79 0.99 16.08
N GLU A 330 -23.25 0.07 15.24
CA GLU A 330 -23.34 -1.37 15.54
C GLU A 330 -21.96 -1.94 15.91
N ALA A 331 -20.92 -1.67 15.12
CA ALA A 331 -19.54 -2.04 15.43
C ALA A 331 -19.06 -1.45 16.78
N ALA A 332 -19.39 -0.19 17.07
CA ALA A 332 -19.03 0.46 18.33
C ALA A 332 -19.72 -0.19 19.54
N LEU A 333 -20.96 -0.66 19.43
CA LEU A 333 -21.61 -1.48 20.47
C LEU A 333 -20.87 -2.82 20.66
N GLY A 334 -20.40 -3.43 19.57
CA GLY A 334 -19.53 -4.61 19.63
C GLY A 334 -18.24 -4.36 20.42
N VAL A 335 -17.51 -3.30 20.07
CA VAL A 335 -16.27 -2.89 20.77
C VAL A 335 -16.54 -2.50 22.23
N GLN A 336 -17.66 -1.84 22.52
CA GLN A 336 -18.08 -1.53 23.90
C GLN A 336 -18.27 -2.80 24.74
N HIS A 337 -18.86 -3.86 24.17
CA HIS A 337 -18.98 -5.15 24.85
C HIS A 337 -17.60 -5.79 25.11
N LEU A 338 -16.68 -5.78 24.13
CA LEU A 338 -15.29 -6.24 24.32
C LEU A 338 -14.62 -5.54 25.51
N HIS A 339 -14.68 -4.21 25.53
CA HIS A 339 -14.07 -3.40 26.58
C HIS A 339 -14.71 -3.69 27.95
N GLY A 340 -16.03 -3.93 28.00
CA GLY A 340 -16.73 -4.40 29.20
C GLY A 340 -16.22 -5.74 29.75
N GLN A 341 -15.75 -6.64 28.88
CA GLN A 341 -15.09 -7.90 29.26
C GLN A 341 -13.57 -7.76 29.51
N ASN A 342 -13.05 -6.53 29.62
CA ASN A 342 -11.62 -6.23 29.76
C ASN A 342 -10.77 -6.80 28.59
N ALA A 343 -11.38 -6.98 27.41
CA ALA A 343 -10.71 -7.43 26.19
C ALA A 343 -10.52 -6.24 25.23
N VAL A 344 -9.37 -6.17 24.56
CA VAL A 344 -9.03 -5.17 23.53
C VAL A 344 -8.92 -5.90 22.19
N HIS A 345 -9.46 -5.31 21.10
CA HIS A 345 -9.50 -5.96 19.79
C HIS A 345 -8.12 -6.10 19.11
N GLY A 346 -7.26 -5.09 19.26
CA GLY A 346 -5.91 -5.05 18.69
C GLY A 346 -5.84 -4.69 17.20
N ASP A 347 -6.74 -5.21 16.37
CA ASP A 347 -6.71 -5.05 14.90
C ASP A 347 -8.10 -4.66 14.35
N LEU A 348 -8.59 -3.46 14.67
CA LEU A 348 -9.91 -2.98 14.23
C LEU A 348 -9.80 -2.22 12.89
N LYS A 349 -10.43 -2.75 11.84
CA LYS A 349 -10.45 -2.21 10.46
C LYS A 349 -11.67 -2.71 9.71
N CYS A 350 -12.04 -2.09 8.58
CA CYS A 350 -13.23 -2.46 7.80
C CYS A 350 -13.25 -3.94 7.36
N ASN A 351 -12.10 -4.53 7.02
CA ASN A 351 -11.98 -5.95 6.69
C ASN A 351 -12.35 -6.89 7.85
N ASN A 352 -12.23 -6.40 9.09
CA ASN A 352 -12.52 -7.10 10.33
C ASN A 352 -13.90 -6.71 10.90
N LEU A 353 -14.70 -5.96 10.14
CA LEU A 353 -16.12 -5.70 10.38
C LEU A 353 -16.92 -6.45 9.31
N LEU A 354 -17.77 -7.39 9.69
CA LEU A 354 -18.51 -8.23 8.76
C LEU A 354 -19.99 -7.86 8.74
N VAL A 355 -20.56 -7.75 7.55
CA VAL A 355 -21.99 -7.45 7.33
C VAL A 355 -22.75 -8.77 7.20
N THR A 356 -23.79 -8.98 8.00
CA THR A 356 -24.66 -10.17 7.91
C THR A 356 -25.58 -10.12 6.68
N HIS A 357 -26.23 -11.23 6.35
CA HIS A 357 -27.25 -11.25 5.29
C HIS A 357 -28.44 -10.32 5.58
N ASP A 358 -28.79 -10.15 6.86
CA ASP A 358 -29.81 -9.20 7.34
C ASP A 358 -29.32 -7.73 7.37
N GLY A 359 -28.08 -7.48 6.97
CA GLY A 359 -27.53 -6.13 6.82
C GLY A 359 -27.12 -5.45 8.12
N HIS A 360 -26.79 -6.21 9.17
CA HIS A 360 -26.19 -5.69 10.41
C HIS A 360 -24.67 -5.95 10.43
N VAL A 361 -23.88 -5.15 11.14
CA VAL A 361 -22.43 -5.35 11.30
C VAL A 361 -22.06 -6.07 12.60
N LYS A 362 -21.02 -6.89 12.51
CA LYS A 362 -20.38 -7.62 13.61
C LYS A 362 -18.86 -7.46 13.58
N VAL A 363 -18.25 -7.25 14.74
CA VAL A 363 -16.78 -7.24 14.92
C VAL A 363 -16.23 -8.67 14.83
N ALA A 364 -15.11 -8.86 14.13
CA ALA A 364 -14.52 -10.17 13.84
C ALA A 364 -12.98 -10.15 13.79
N ASP A 365 -12.38 -11.35 13.75
CA ASP A 365 -10.93 -11.63 13.69
C ASP A 365 -10.11 -11.19 14.91
N PHE A 366 -10.22 -12.00 15.98
CA PHE A 366 -9.64 -11.73 17.30
C PHE A 366 -8.16 -12.14 17.44
N GLY A 367 -7.47 -12.41 16.33
CA GLY A 367 -6.08 -12.91 16.33
C GLY A 367 -5.03 -11.93 16.91
N CYS A 368 -5.39 -10.65 17.06
CA CYS A 368 -4.60 -9.65 17.77
C CYS A 368 -5.24 -9.20 19.10
N SER A 369 -6.33 -9.84 19.54
CA SER A 369 -7.04 -9.46 20.75
C SER A 369 -6.40 -10.00 22.03
N PHE A 370 -6.52 -9.27 23.13
CA PHE A 370 -5.94 -9.65 24.42
C PHE A 370 -6.74 -9.11 25.61
N HIS A 371 -6.63 -9.77 26.76
CA HIS A 371 -7.12 -9.23 28.03
C HIS A 371 -6.11 -8.25 28.64
N VAL A 372 -6.59 -7.08 29.06
CA VAL A 372 -5.74 -6.01 29.63
C VAL A 372 -4.93 -6.50 30.83
N LYS A 373 -5.54 -7.34 31.68
CA LYS A 373 -4.90 -7.91 32.88
C LYS A 373 -3.66 -8.76 32.54
N ASP A 374 -3.67 -9.47 31.42
CA ASP A 374 -2.58 -10.34 31.03
C ASP A 374 -1.51 -9.61 30.20
N ALA A 375 -1.88 -8.55 29.47
CA ALA A 375 -0.90 -7.62 28.89
C ALA A 375 -0.08 -6.92 29.98
N ILE A 376 -0.73 -6.49 31.07
CA ILE A 376 -0.07 -5.92 32.27
C ILE A 376 0.84 -6.95 32.94
N ARG A 377 0.35 -8.17 33.22
CA ARG A 377 1.15 -9.23 33.87
C ARG A 377 2.42 -9.63 33.10
N ASN A 378 2.38 -9.54 31.77
CA ASN A 378 3.49 -9.92 30.91
C ASN A 378 4.42 -8.74 30.51
N ASN A 379 4.23 -7.54 31.09
CA ASN A 379 4.95 -6.32 30.71
C ASN A 379 4.91 -6.01 29.18
N LEU A 380 3.80 -6.36 28.51
CA LEU A 380 3.62 -6.12 27.07
C LEU A 380 3.17 -4.68 26.75
N LEU A 381 2.95 -3.86 27.78
CA LEU A 381 2.60 -2.44 27.69
C LEU A 381 3.63 -1.62 28.49
N PRO A 382 4.59 -0.93 27.84
CA PRO A 382 5.42 0.06 28.53
C PRO A 382 4.57 1.29 28.90
N ASP A 383 4.82 1.83 30.10
CA ASP A 383 4.18 3.01 30.71
C ASP A 383 2.63 3.07 30.65
N LEU A 384 2.01 2.48 31.67
CA LEU A 384 0.64 2.84 32.07
C LEU A 384 0.65 3.83 33.24
N SER A 385 0.63 5.12 32.90
CA SER A 385 -0.09 6.10 33.73
C SER A 385 -1.57 5.67 33.85
N PRO A 386 -2.28 6.00 34.94
CA PRO A 386 -3.60 5.42 35.21
C PRO A 386 -4.63 5.78 34.13
N LEU A 387 -5.07 4.78 33.36
CA LEU A 387 -6.09 4.89 32.33
C LEU A 387 -7.41 5.44 32.91
N PHE A 388 -7.71 6.69 32.59
CA PHE A 388 -8.96 7.36 33.00
C PHE A 388 -10.13 6.87 32.15
N CYS A 389 -11.12 6.23 32.78
CA CYS A 389 -12.42 6.03 32.14
C CYS A 389 -13.23 7.33 32.19
N HIS A 390 -13.10 8.17 31.17
CA HIS A 390 -13.83 9.45 31.06
C HIS A 390 -15.36 9.33 31.06
N SER A 391 -15.92 8.11 30.92
CA SER A 391 -17.36 7.85 31.00
C SER A 391 -17.89 7.80 32.45
N CYS A 392 -17.12 7.27 33.41
CA CYS A 392 -17.60 7.01 34.78
C CYS A 392 -16.88 7.79 35.90
N GLY A 393 -15.83 8.56 35.58
CA GLY A 393 -15.22 9.55 36.47
C GLY A 393 -14.59 9.03 37.77
N SER A 394 -14.48 7.71 37.94
CA SER A 394 -13.99 7.07 39.16
C SER A 394 -12.57 6.53 38.99
N VAL A 395 -11.68 6.85 39.93
CA VAL A 395 -10.30 6.35 39.95
C VAL A 395 -10.29 4.88 40.32
N VAL A 396 -9.76 4.02 39.44
CA VAL A 396 -9.45 2.63 39.78
C VAL A 396 -8.23 2.63 40.72
N GLN A 397 -8.49 2.63 42.02
CA GLN A 397 -7.45 2.37 43.03
C GLN A 397 -6.97 0.91 42.95
N LYS A 398 -5.84 0.63 43.60
CA LYS A 398 -5.15 -0.68 43.57
C LYS A 398 -6.10 -1.88 43.76
N PRO A 399 -5.79 -3.04 43.16
CA PRO A 399 -6.45 -4.29 43.54
C PRO A 399 -6.24 -4.51 45.05
N CYS A 400 -7.32 -4.75 45.78
CA CYS A 400 -7.26 -5.08 47.19
C CYS A 400 -6.98 -6.58 47.31
N GLU A 401 -5.77 -6.93 47.72
CA GLU A 401 -5.42 -8.30 48.10
C GLU A 401 -5.94 -8.55 49.53
N ASP A 402 -7.12 -9.16 49.66
CA ASP A 402 -7.44 -10.06 50.78
C ASP A 402 -8.77 -10.84 50.57
N ALA A 403 -8.64 -12.17 50.60
CA ALA A 403 -9.56 -13.30 50.86
C ALA A 403 -11.10 -13.12 51.09
N PRO A 404 -11.91 -14.21 51.00
CA PRO A 404 -11.71 -15.52 50.37
C PRO A 404 -12.87 -15.95 49.42
N SER A 405 -12.76 -17.14 48.83
CA SER A 405 -13.85 -17.80 48.10
C SER A 405 -14.88 -18.47 49.02
N THR A 406 -16.16 -18.55 48.59
CA THR A 406 -16.93 -19.82 48.35
C THR A 406 -18.45 -19.63 48.23
N HIS A 407 -19.09 -20.68 47.68
CA HIS A 407 -20.50 -21.07 47.76
C HIS A 407 -21.59 -20.43 46.87
N LEU A 408 -22.43 -21.35 46.38
CA LEU A 408 -23.70 -21.18 45.66
C LEU A 408 -24.88 -21.15 46.65
N VAL A 409 -26.10 -21.04 46.10
CA VAL A 409 -27.42 -21.42 46.66
C VAL A 409 -28.23 -20.30 47.35
N ASP A 410 -29.31 -19.90 46.65
CA ASP A 410 -30.54 -19.26 47.17
C ASP A 410 -31.12 -20.02 48.40
N PRO A 411 -31.85 -19.38 49.34
CA PRO A 411 -32.91 -18.42 48.98
C PRO A 411 -33.25 -17.28 49.98
N LEU A 412 -34.16 -16.40 49.54
CA LEU A 412 -35.13 -15.68 50.38
C LEU A 412 -35.95 -16.66 51.27
N PRO A 413 -36.53 -16.27 52.44
CA PRO A 413 -37.18 -14.97 52.62
C PRO A 413 -37.24 -14.34 54.05
N SER A 414 -37.82 -13.13 54.12
CA SER A 414 -38.63 -12.59 55.25
C SER A 414 -37.87 -12.14 56.53
N GLN A 415 -38.39 -11.25 57.39
CA GLN A 415 -39.72 -10.61 57.50
C GLN A 415 -39.66 -9.06 57.60
N ALA A 416 -40.81 -8.41 57.42
CA ALA A 416 -41.06 -6.96 57.60
C ALA A 416 -41.59 -6.68 59.05
N PRO A 417 -42.37 -5.62 59.42
CA PRO A 417 -42.97 -4.49 58.68
C PRO A 417 -42.50 -3.09 59.18
N SER A 418 -42.82 -1.99 58.49
CA SER A 418 -44.03 -1.16 58.69
C SER A 418 -43.86 0.14 57.86
N LEU A 419 -44.85 0.91 57.37
CA LEU A 419 -46.34 0.99 57.34
C LEU A 419 -46.63 2.09 56.25
N LEU A 420 -47.68 2.20 55.41
CA LEU A 420 -49.03 1.64 55.15
C LEU A 420 -49.21 1.56 53.59
N THR A 421 -49.79 0.52 52.98
CA THR A 421 -51.22 0.32 52.56
C THR A 421 -51.91 1.52 51.90
N SER A 422 -52.68 1.41 50.80
CA SER A 422 -52.97 0.34 49.80
C SER A 422 -53.79 1.01 48.64
N GLU A 423 -54.50 0.43 47.65
CA GLU A 423 -54.93 -0.92 47.19
C GLU A 423 -55.42 -0.76 45.71
N GLY A 424 -55.65 -1.75 44.83
CA GLY A 424 -55.35 -3.19 44.81
C GLY A 424 -56.09 -3.90 43.64
N SER A 425 -55.49 -4.97 43.07
CA SER A 425 -56.05 -5.89 42.03
C SER A 425 -56.35 -5.28 40.62
N THR A 426 -56.28 -5.97 39.46
CA THR A 426 -55.98 -7.39 39.13
C THR A 426 -55.51 -7.56 37.65
N THR A 427 -55.13 -8.79 37.25
CA THR A 427 -55.13 -9.39 35.88
C THR A 427 -54.18 -8.90 34.76
N THR A 428 -53.11 -9.69 34.56
CA THR A 428 -52.54 -10.18 33.25
C THR A 428 -51.91 -9.21 32.23
N PRO A 429 -51.01 -9.69 31.31
CA PRO A 429 -49.93 -8.86 30.76
C PRO A 429 -50.11 -8.36 29.31
N VAL A 430 -49.64 -7.12 29.04
CA VAL A 430 -49.38 -6.55 27.70
C VAL A 430 -48.21 -5.53 27.76
N GLU A 431 -47.22 -5.73 26.87
CA GLU A 431 -46.26 -4.79 26.23
C GLU A 431 -45.45 -3.71 27.00
N VAL A 432 -44.47 -3.15 26.28
CA VAL A 432 -43.45 -2.18 26.71
C VAL A 432 -43.91 -0.75 26.44
N VAL A 433 -43.78 0.16 27.42
CA VAL A 433 -43.90 1.62 27.22
C VAL A 433 -42.85 2.38 28.05
N VAL A 434 -42.21 3.37 27.43
CA VAL A 434 -41.23 4.29 28.04
C VAL A 434 -41.95 5.50 28.67
N ARG A 435 -41.38 6.12 29.72
CA ARG A 435 -41.88 7.38 30.28
C ARG A 435 -40.88 8.53 30.11
N GLU A 436 -41.42 9.66 29.64
CA GLU A 436 -40.73 10.95 29.54
C GLU A 436 -40.75 11.72 30.88
N TYR A 437 -39.93 12.77 30.96
CA TYR A 437 -40.08 13.86 31.93
C TYR A 437 -39.90 15.20 31.23
N GLY A 438 -40.62 16.23 31.67
CA GLY A 438 -40.48 17.61 31.21
C GLY A 438 -40.95 18.61 32.27
N TYR A 439 -40.65 19.89 32.06
CA TYR A 439 -41.11 21.01 32.89
C TYR A 439 -41.42 22.24 32.02
N ALA A 440 -42.29 23.13 32.51
CA ALA A 440 -42.79 24.30 31.78
C ALA A 440 -42.99 25.51 32.71
N LEU A 441 -42.96 26.74 32.19
CA LEU A 441 -43.31 27.95 32.95
C LEU A 441 -43.91 29.10 32.09
N LYS A 442 -45.22 29.30 32.27
CA LYS A 442 -46.06 30.54 32.24
C LYS A 442 -45.65 31.84 31.48
N SER A 443 -46.41 32.10 30.41
CA SER A 443 -47.31 33.29 30.16
C SER A 443 -46.86 34.76 30.36
N VAL A 444 -47.11 35.58 29.33
CA VAL A 444 -47.56 37.00 29.38
C VAL A 444 -48.65 37.21 28.30
N THR A 445 -49.50 38.23 28.42
CA THR A 445 -50.66 38.58 27.54
C THR A 445 -50.49 39.93 26.83
N GLU A 446 -51.50 40.32 26.02
CA GLU A 446 -51.67 41.65 25.37
C GLU A 446 -50.65 42.00 24.27
N GLU A 447 -50.90 42.95 23.35
CA GLU A 447 -52.09 43.27 22.53
C GLU A 447 -51.60 44.20 21.39
N GLY A 448 -52.40 44.41 20.32
CA GLY A 448 -52.08 45.41 19.29
C GLY A 448 -52.18 44.89 17.86
N ALA A 449 -52.91 45.61 17.01
CA ALA A 449 -53.20 45.23 15.63
C ALA A 449 -52.98 46.38 14.65
N THR A 450 -52.53 46.05 13.43
CA THR A 450 -52.84 46.78 12.19
C THR A 450 -53.00 45.78 11.04
N ASP A 451 -53.67 46.21 9.98
CA ASP A 451 -54.23 45.37 8.91
C ASP A 451 -53.27 45.18 7.71
N ASP A 452 -53.16 43.96 7.18
CA ASP A 452 -52.55 43.65 5.87
C ASP A 452 -53.17 42.37 5.24
N THR A 453 -54.50 42.36 5.16
CA THR A 453 -55.36 41.15 5.07
C THR A 453 -55.41 40.36 3.73
N LYS A 454 -54.37 40.34 2.89
CA LYS A 454 -54.35 39.50 1.66
C LYS A 454 -53.27 38.42 1.60
N ASP A 455 -52.02 38.73 1.95
CA ASP A 455 -50.95 37.71 2.00
C ASP A 455 -51.09 36.82 3.26
N ASP A 456 -51.57 37.43 4.34
CA ASP A 456 -51.84 36.81 5.64
C ASP A 456 -52.93 35.72 5.57
N ALA A 457 -53.87 35.77 4.61
CA ALA A 457 -54.90 34.74 4.46
C ALA A 457 -54.34 33.38 4.04
N SER A 458 -53.40 33.36 3.08
CA SER A 458 -52.72 32.15 2.63
C SER A 458 -51.76 31.62 3.69
N LYS A 459 -50.99 32.53 4.32
CA LYS A 459 -50.05 32.20 5.40
C LYS A 459 -50.77 31.64 6.63
N ARG A 460 -51.91 32.22 7.04
CA ARG A 460 -52.79 31.66 8.09
C ARG A 460 -53.40 30.32 7.72
N ARG A 461 -53.64 30.02 6.44
CA ARG A 461 -54.17 28.71 6.00
C ARG A 461 -53.12 27.61 6.16
N LEU A 462 -51.90 27.85 5.67
CA LEU A 462 -50.75 26.94 5.86
C LEU A 462 -50.37 26.79 7.34
N HIS A 463 -50.30 27.90 8.10
CA HIS A 463 -49.99 27.87 9.53
C HIS A 463 -51.11 27.20 10.36
N ARG A 464 -52.36 27.17 9.89
CA ARG A 464 -53.45 26.36 10.47
C ARG A 464 -53.36 24.88 10.10
N GLN A 465 -52.80 24.52 8.94
CA GLN A 465 -52.49 23.10 8.64
C GLN A 465 -51.30 22.62 9.49
N SER A 466 -50.29 23.47 9.74
CA SER A 466 -49.20 23.19 10.68
C SER A 466 -49.64 22.95 12.14
N LEU A 467 -50.88 23.27 12.52
CA LEU A 467 -51.41 22.98 13.86
C LEU A 467 -51.91 21.53 14.01
N HIS A 468 -51.99 20.76 12.92
CA HIS A 468 -52.47 19.37 12.92
C HIS A 468 -51.53 18.37 12.26
N LEU A 469 -50.41 18.82 11.68
CA LEU A 469 -49.40 17.93 11.09
C LEU A 469 -48.66 17.14 12.18
N SER A 470 -48.72 15.81 12.07
CA SER A 470 -48.05 14.85 12.93
C SER A 470 -46.64 14.52 12.42
N THR A 471 -45.86 13.80 13.24
CA THR A 471 -44.57 13.24 12.82
C THR A 471 -44.69 12.25 11.67
N SER A 472 -45.82 11.55 11.56
CA SER A 472 -46.09 10.58 10.50
C SER A 472 -46.34 11.24 9.15
N ASP A 473 -46.89 12.47 9.14
CA ASP A 473 -47.10 13.23 7.91
C ASP A 473 -45.77 13.70 7.30
N VAL A 474 -44.78 14.03 8.13
CA VAL A 474 -43.41 14.33 7.66
C VAL A 474 -42.74 13.08 7.08
N GLN A 475 -42.98 11.90 7.67
CA GLN A 475 -42.50 10.63 7.10
C GLN A 475 -43.18 10.30 5.76
N LEU A 476 -44.47 10.64 5.60
CA LEU A 476 -45.18 10.54 4.32
C LEU A 476 -44.62 11.52 3.27
N MET A 477 -44.23 12.74 3.64
CA MET A 477 -43.57 13.67 2.72
C MET A 477 -42.22 13.12 2.22
N VAL A 478 -41.42 12.51 3.11
CA VAL A 478 -40.17 11.84 2.72
C VAL A 478 -40.43 10.63 1.82
N ALA A 479 -41.41 9.78 2.16
CA ALA A 479 -41.75 8.60 1.36
C ALA A 479 -42.31 8.94 -0.04
N ASN A 480 -42.86 10.15 -0.21
CA ASN A 480 -43.36 10.67 -1.48
C ASN A 480 -42.36 11.60 -2.21
N ASP A 481 -41.14 11.79 -1.69
CA ASP A 481 -40.10 12.67 -2.25
C ASP A 481 -40.56 14.16 -2.43
N ASP A 482 -41.44 14.61 -1.53
CA ASP A 482 -42.04 15.95 -1.52
C ASP A 482 -41.13 16.98 -0.82
N VAL A 483 -40.05 17.34 -1.53
CA VAL A 483 -39.05 18.32 -1.11
C VAL A 483 -39.64 19.72 -0.90
N ASP A 484 -40.61 20.13 -1.74
CA ASP A 484 -41.20 21.46 -1.67
C ASP A 484 -42.05 21.64 -0.40
N SER A 485 -42.81 20.62 0.01
CA SER A 485 -43.49 20.63 1.31
C SER A 485 -42.49 20.66 2.48
N LEU A 486 -41.42 19.88 2.43
CA LEU A 486 -40.38 19.87 3.47
C LEU A 486 -39.69 21.25 3.61
N ALA A 487 -39.38 21.93 2.50
CA ALA A 487 -38.86 23.29 2.51
C ALA A 487 -39.87 24.31 3.10
N ASN A 488 -41.16 24.19 2.77
CA ASN A 488 -42.22 25.02 3.36
C ASN A 488 -42.38 24.79 4.88
N LEU A 489 -42.16 23.57 5.38
CA LEU A 489 -42.20 23.28 6.82
C LEU A 489 -41.09 23.99 7.62
N LEU A 490 -39.94 24.30 7.00
CA LEU A 490 -38.91 25.13 7.64
C LEU A 490 -39.42 26.55 7.93
N VAL A 491 -40.21 27.12 7.03
CA VAL A 491 -40.72 28.50 7.12
C VAL A 491 -41.94 28.61 8.06
N TYR A 492 -42.90 27.70 7.93
CA TYR A 492 -44.21 27.83 8.58
C TYR A 492 -44.44 26.90 9.78
N GLY A 493 -43.58 25.89 9.96
CA GLY A 493 -43.67 24.91 11.05
C GLY A 493 -43.30 25.48 12.42
N ARG A 494 -43.64 24.73 13.48
CA ARG A 494 -43.16 24.97 14.85
C ARG A 494 -41.92 24.14 15.13
N GLY A 495 -41.11 24.53 16.12
CA GLY A 495 -39.82 23.90 16.49
C GLY A 495 -39.73 22.38 16.25
N PRO A 496 -40.55 21.52 16.88
CA PRO A 496 -40.46 20.06 16.69
C PRO A 496 -40.75 19.58 15.26
N ILE A 497 -41.58 20.30 14.49
CA ILE A 497 -41.84 20.02 13.08
C ILE A 497 -40.67 20.52 12.22
N GLN A 498 -40.11 21.69 12.54
CA GLN A 498 -38.89 22.21 11.90
C GLN A 498 -37.70 21.27 12.12
N GLU A 499 -37.49 20.76 13.34
CA GLU A 499 -36.47 19.75 13.66
C GLU A 499 -36.64 18.48 12.82
N ARG A 500 -37.87 17.97 12.68
CA ARG A 500 -38.15 16.77 11.86
C ARG A 500 -38.00 17.02 10.36
N ALA A 501 -38.38 18.21 9.87
CA ALA A 501 -38.13 18.61 8.48
C ALA A 501 -36.63 18.79 8.21
N LEU A 502 -35.87 19.40 9.14
CA LEU A 502 -34.41 19.51 9.04
C LEU A 502 -33.73 18.14 9.06
N GLN A 503 -34.17 17.22 9.93
CA GLN A 503 -33.67 15.84 9.98
C GLN A 503 -33.96 15.09 8.66
N ALA A 504 -35.17 15.22 8.13
CA ALA A 504 -35.53 14.66 6.82
C ALA A 504 -34.65 15.21 5.70
N LEU A 505 -34.53 16.55 5.60
CA LEU A 505 -33.70 17.24 4.62
C LEU A 505 -32.22 16.87 4.74
N HIS A 506 -31.71 16.64 5.96
CA HIS A 506 -30.35 16.19 6.20
C HIS A 506 -30.05 14.84 5.54
N ASN A 507 -30.94 13.85 5.72
CA ASN A 507 -30.80 12.52 5.13
C ASN A 507 -30.87 12.54 3.59
N ILE A 508 -31.58 13.51 2.99
CA ILE A 508 -31.67 13.68 1.52
C ILE A 508 -30.72 14.76 0.95
N THR A 509 -29.70 15.22 1.70
CA THR A 509 -28.64 16.12 1.18
C THR A 509 -27.81 15.51 0.03
N SER A 510 -27.96 14.21 -0.19
CA SER A 510 -27.91 13.52 -1.48
C SER A 510 -28.20 14.41 -2.69
N ASP A 511 -29.46 14.81 -2.86
CA ASP A 511 -30.00 15.46 -4.04
C ASP A 511 -29.97 16.99 -3.88
N ALA A 512 -28.81 17.50 -3.47
CA ALA A 512 -28.61 18.91 -3.15
C ALA A 512 -29.06 19.87 -4.25
N THR A 513 -28.97 19.48 -5.53
CA THR A 513 -29.48 20.29 -6.66
C THR A 513 -31.01 20.43 -6.62
N LYS A 514 -31.76 19.36 -6.30
CA LYS A 514 -33.21 19.39 -6.09
C LYS A 514 -33.58 20.19 -4.84
N LEU A 515 -32.83 20.02 -3.75
CA LEU A 515 -33.01 20.79 -2.51
C LEU A 515 -32.77 22.29 -2.70
N VAL A 516 -31.74 22.68 -3.44
CA VAL A 516 -31.47 24.10 -3.75
C VAL A 516 -32.54 24.67 -4.68
N ALA A 517 -33.04 23.88 -5.64
CA ALA A 517 -34.11 24.30 -6.54
C ALA A 517 -35.44 24.60 -5.83
N SER A 518 -35.75 23.95 -4.70
CA SER A 518 -36.93 24.28 -3.87
C SER A 518 -36.77 25.55 -3.01
N GLY A 519 -35.62 26.23 -3.08
CA GLY A 519 -35.34 27.45 -2.33
C GLY A 519 -35.01 27.23 -0.85
N VAL A 520 -34.58 26.02 -0.47
CA VAL A 520 -34.39 25.63 0.95
C VAL A 520 -33.30 26.43 1.70
N ILE A 521 -32.36 27.05 1.01
CA ILE A 521 -31.20 27.73 1.64
C ILE A 521 -31.64 28.94 2.47
N ASP A 522 -32.46 29.86 1.96
CA ASP A 522 -32.89 31.06 2.71
C ASP A 522 -33.57 30.70 4.06
N PRO A 523 -34.52 29.72 4.12
CA PRO A 523 -35.02 29.15 5.37
C PRO A 523 -33.94 28.59 6.30
N LEU A 524 -32.96 27.85 5.76
CA LEU A 524 -31.85 27.29 6.56
C LEU A 524 -30.98 28.40 7.17
N VAL A 525 -30.56 29.40 6.38
CA VAL A 525 -29.77 30.55 6.85
C VAL A 525 -30.50 31.32 7.95
N LEU A 526 -31.82 31.48 7.81
CA LEU A 526 -32.68 32.09 8.83
C LEU A 526 -32.71 31.23 10.11
N LEU A 527 -32.89 29.91 9.99
CA LEU A 527 -32.95 28.99 11.14
C LEU A 527 -31.61 28.85 11.87
N THR A 528 -30.47 28.85 11.18
CA THR A 528 -29.13 28.85 11.79
C THR A 528 -28.94 29.99 12.80
N THR A 529 -29.59 31.15 12.61
CA THR A 529 -29.51 32.28 13.56
C THR A 529 -30.74 32.40 14.46
N ARG A 530 -31.96 32.25 13.91
CA ARG A 530 -33.24 32.53 14.58
C ARG A 530 -34.08 31.29 14.91
N GLY A 531 -33.56 30.07 14.71
CA GLY A 531 -34.24 28.82 15.05
C GLY A 531 -34.76 28.81 16.49
N ALA A 532 -36.00 28.32 16.67
CA ALA A 532 -36.73 28.41 17.93
C ALA A 532 -36.15 27.53 19.06
N THR A 533 -35.45 26.45 18.69
CA THR A 533 -34.75 25.53 19.60
C THR A 533 -33.26 25.50 19.31
N PRO A 534 -32.41 25.02 20.24
CA PRO A 534 -30.99 24.76 19.96
C PRO A 534 -30.80 23.82 18.76
N THR A 535 -31.54 22.70 18.76
CA THR A 535 -31.53 21.66 17.74
C THR A 535 -31.81 22.20 16.34
N CYS A 536 -32.76 23.14 16.18
CA CYS A 536 -33.02 23.78 14.89
C CYS A 536 -31.78 24.50 14.32
N LYS A 537 -30.98 25.15 15.17
CA LYS A 537 -29.78 25.88 14.71
C LYS A 537 -28.65 24.92 14.34
N GLU A 538 -28.51 23.87 15.14
CA GLU A 538 -27.52 22.79 14.98
C GLU A 538 -27.77 22.01 13.69
N LEU A 539 -29.00 21.52 13.48
CA LEU A 539 -29.39 20.82 12.25
C LEU A 539 -29.37 21.74 11.01
N ALA A 540 -29.81 23.00 11.10
CA ALA A 540 -29.74 23.92 9.96
C ALA A 540 -28.29 24.20 9.53
N ALA A 541 -27.36 24.38 10.49
CA ALA A 541 -25.93 24.50 10.19
C ALA A 541 -25.36 23.22 9.54
N ALA A 542 -25.78 22.04 10.00
CA ALA A 542 -25.37 20.76 9.43
C ALA A 542 -25.85 20.59 7.98
N VAL A 543 -27.13 20.89 7.68
CA VAL A 543 -27.69 20.80 6.33
C VAL A 543 -27.00 21.77 5.38
N LEU A 544 -26.73 23.03 5.78
CA LEU A 544 -25.95 23.98 4.97
C LEU A 544 -24.56 23.44 4.63
N GLY A 545 -23.87 22.82 5.59
CA GLY A 545 -22.57 22.18 5.35
C GLY A 545 -22.64 21.03 4.35
N HIS A 546 -23.58 20.10 4.54
CA HIS A 546 -23.73 18.91 3.69
C HIS A 546 -24.24 19.24 2.27
N LEU A 547 -25.01 20.32 2.10
CA LEU A 547 -25.36 20.86 0.77
C LEU A 547 -24.10 21.34 0.01
N ALA A 548 -23.18 22.03 0.69
CA ALA A 548 -21.93 22.53 0.11
C ALA A 548 -20.84 21.47 -0.11
N PHE A 549 -20.91 20.32 0.58
CA PHE A 549 -19.84 19.32 0.58
C PHE A 549 -19.49 18.83 -0.84
N ARG A 550 -18.26 19.14 -1.29
CA ARG A 550 -17.74 18.86 -2.65
C ARG A 550 -18.52 19.54 -3.80
N ARG A 551 -19.30 20.59 -3.51
CA ARG A 551 -20.16 21.31 -4.47
C ARG A 551 -19.95 22.84 -4.41
N ALA A 552 -18.96 23.33 -5.17
CA ALA A 552 -18.54 24.74 -5.17
C ALA A 552 -19.62 25.74 -5.62
N ASP A 553 -20.50 25.32 -6.53
CA ASP A 553 -21.66 26.07 -7.02
C ASP A 553 -22.71 26.31 -5.93
N ILE A 554 -23.01 25.26 -5.15
CA ILE A 554 -23.93 25.34 -4.02
C ILE A 554 -23.29 26.10 -2.85
N ALA A 555 -22.00 25.92 -2.59
CA ALA A 555 -21.25 26.71 -1.62
C ALA A 555 -21.29 28.23 -1.94
N ALA A 556 -21.05 28.59 -3.21
CA ALA A 556 -21.15 29.97 -3.67
C ALA A 556 -22.58 30.55 -3.52
N THR A 557 -23.61 29.72 -3.72
CA THR A 557 -25.03 30.10 -3.50
C THR A 557 -25.34 30.32 -2.02
N ILE A 558 -24.86 29.44 -1.14
CA ILE A 558 -24.99 29.58 0.32
C ILE A 558 -24.24 30.83 0.81
N ARG A 559 -23.09 31.16 0.22
CA ARG A 559 -22.36 32.40 0.49
C ARG A 559 -23.15 33.65 0.07
N THR A 560 -23.67 33.71 -1.15
CA THR A 560 -24.41 34.91 -1.63
C THR A 560 -25.72 35.15 -0.88
N GLN A 561 -26.35 34.09 -0.35
CA GLN A 561 -27.51 34.18 0.55
C GLN A 561 -27.13 34.39 2.03
N GLY A 562 -25.85 34.64 2.34
CA GLY A 562 -25.39 35.04 3.68
C GLY A 562 -25.20 33.91 4.70
N GLY A 563 -25.22 32.64 4.26
CA GLY A 563 -25.06 31.47 5.12
C GLY A 563 -23.72 31.42 5.87
N VAL A 564 -22.63 31.87 5.24
CA VAL A 564 -21.31 31.99 5.89
C VAL A 564 -21.39 32.94 7.10
N THR A 565 -21.97 34.13 6.92
CA THR A 565 -22.15 35.11 7.99
C THR A 565 -23.15 34.64 9.06
N ALA A 566 -24.12 33.79 8.71
CA ALA A 566 -25.01 33.13 9.68
C ALA A 566 -24.27 32.09 10.54
N LEU A 567 -23.44 31.25 9.93
CA LEU A 567 -22.58 30.28 10.63
C LEU A 567 -21.55 30.98 11.53
N LEU A 568 -20.92 32.06 11.06
CA LEU A 568 -20.00 32.87 11.88
C LEU A 568 -20.68 33.52 13.09
N LYS A 569 -21.93 33.96 12.97
CA LYS A 569 -22.74 34.44 14.10
C LYS A 569 -23.05 33.32 15.10
N LEU A 570 -23.37 32.12 14.61
CA LEU A 570 -23.61 30.95 15.47
C LEU A 570 -22.33 30.49 16.17
N LEU A 571 -21.16 30.56 15.52
CA LEU A 571 -19.86 30.26 16.11
C LEU A 571 -19.48 31.24 17.24
N ARG A 572 -19.83 32.53 17.12
CA ARG A 572 -19.58 33.52 18.18
C ARG A 572 -20.52 33.39 19.38
N HIS A 573 -21.81 33.20 19.13
CA HIS A 573 -22.85 33.37 20.16
C HIS A 573 -23.61 32.09 20.53
N GLY A 574 -23.35 30.98 19.86
CA GLY A 574 -23.97 29.69 20.13
C GLY A 574 -23.34 28.92 21.30
N THR A 575 -24.06 27.88 21.73
CA THR A 575 -23.59 26.85 22.69
C THR A 575 -22.38 26.07 22.16
N PHE A 576 -21.70 25.32 23.02
CA PHE A 576 -20.60 24.41 22.64
C PHE A 576 -20.97 23.51 21.44
N VAL A 577 -22.17 22.92 21.46
CA VAL A 577 -22.69 22.05 20.40
C VAL A 577 -22.94 22.85 19.11
N GLN A 578 -23.60 24.00 19.20
CA GLN A 578 -23.85 24.91 18.06
C GLN A 578 -22.55 25.37 17.39
N ARG A 579 -21.50 25.62 18.17
CA ARG A 579 -20.18 26.00 17.65
C ARG A 579 -19.54 24.85 16.86
N SER A 580 -19.70 23.60 17.30
CA SER A 580 -19.21 22.43 16.58
C SER A 580 -19.92 22.25 15.23
N PHE A 581 -21.26 22.34 15.21
CA PHE A 581 -22.03 22.30 13.96
C PHE A 581 -21.73 23.49 13.04
N ALA A 582 -21.53 24.70 13.59
CA ALA A 582 -21.13 25.87 12.81
C ALA A 582 -19.73 25.71 12.19
N LEU A 583 -18.75 25.19 12.94
CA LEU A 583 -17.41 24.91 12.42
C LEU A 583 -17.42 23.81 11.36
N ARG A 584 -18.14 22.69 11.56
CA ARG A 584 -18.28 21.65 10.53
C ARG A 584 -18.94 22.19 9.27
N GLY A 585 -20.00 23.00 9.42
CA GLY A 585 -20.66 23.68 8.29
C GLY A 585 -19.70 24.59 7.51
N LEU A 586 -18.91 25.41 8.21
CA LEU A 586 -17.87 26.25 7.60
C LEU A 586 -16.74 25.42 6.97
N ALA A 587 -16.34 24.30 7.56
CA ALA A 587 -15.30 23.42 7.04
C ALA A 587 -15.69 22.78 5.70
N HIS A 588 -16.94 22.37 5.53
CA HIS A 588 -17.44 21.86 4.25
C HIS A 588 -17.52 22.94 3.16
N ILE A 589 -17.89 24.18 3.52
CA ILE A 589 -17.98 25.32 2.59
C ILE A 589 -16.58 25.83 2.17
N THR A 590 -15.68 26.04 3.14
CA THR A 590 -14.30 26.50 2.87
C THR A 590 -13.44 25.48 2.11
N ALA A 591 -13.81 24.19 2.12
CA ALA A 591 -13.14 23.17 1.33
C ALA A 591 -13.44 23.22 -0.19
N VAL A 592 -14.30 24.13 -0.66
CA VAL A 592 -14.74 24.20 -2.07
C VAL A 592 -14.96 25.62 -2.63
N ASP A 593 -14.85 26.68 -1.82
CA ASP A 593 -15.17 28.05 -2.23
C ASP A 593 -14.22 29.07 -1.56
N ALA A 594 -13.12 29.39 -2.24
CA ALA A 594 -12.11 30.36 -1.79
C ALA A 594 -12.68 31.73 -1.41
N ALA A 595 -13.79 32.16 -2.03
CA ALA A 595 -14.46 33.41 -1.65
C ALA A 595 -15.17 33.32 -0.28
N SER A 596 -15.58 32.12 0.17
CA SER A 596 -15.98 31.90 1.56
C SER A 596 -14.77 31.90 2.51
N CYS A 597 -13.61 31.40 2.08
CA CYS A 597 -12.37 31.49 2.85
C CYS A 597 -12.01 32.96 3.13
N ALA A 598 -12.01 33.81 2.09
CA ALA A 598 -11.80 35.25 2.23
C ALA A 598 -12.82 35.94 3.16
N MET A 599 -14.09 35.52 3.13
CA MET A 599 -15.10 36.04 4.08
C MET A 599 -14.80 35.63 5.54
N VAL A 600 -14.39 34.38 5.80
CA VAL A 600 -14.02 33.94 7.18
C VAL A 600 -12.83 34.72 7.73
N VAL A 601 -11.87 35.10 6.86
CA VAL A 601 -10.78 36.01 7.22
C VAL A 601 -11.32 37.42 7.52
N ALA A 602 -12.10 38.02 6.62
CA ALA A 602 -12.54 39.41 6.69
C ALA A 602 -13.58 39.72 7.78
N ASP A 603 -14.58 38.86 8.02
CA ASP A 603 -15.72 39.12 8.93
C ASP A 603 -15.32 39.11 10.43
N ASN A 604 -14.03 39.07 10.76
CA ASN A 604 -13.45 38.68 12.07
C ASN A 604 -13.83 37.23 12.45
N GLY A 605 -13.89 36.32 11.48
CA GLY A 605 -14.20 34.91 11.72
C GLY A 605 -13.06 34.18 12.43
N LEU A 606 -11.81 34.47 12.02
CA LEU A 606 -10.58 33.87 12.56
C LEU A 606 -10.48 33.92 14.08
N ALA A 607 -10.81 35.03 14.74
CA ALA A 607 -10.74 35.12 16.21
C ALA A 607 -11.57 34.03 16.89
N ALA A 608 -12.79 33.78 16.40
CA ALA A 608 -13.66 32.74 16.94
C ALA A 608 -13.19 31.32 16.61
N VAL A 609 -12.46 31.13 15.50
CA VAL A 609 -11.81 29.84 15.17
C VAL A 609 -10.60 29.60 16.06
N TYR A 610 -9.75 30.61 16.27
CA TYR A 610 -8.59 30.54 17.17
C TYR A 610 -8.98 30.36 18.64
N ASP A 611 -10.09 30.95 19.10
CA ASP A 611 -10.63 30.70 20.44
C ASP A 611 -11.03 29.23 20.63
N MET A 612 -11.61 28.59 19.60
CA MET A 612 -11.95 27.16 19.64
C MET A 612 -10.73 26.26 19.46
N LEU A 613 -9.65 26.72 18.84
CA LEU A 613 -8.37 26.01 18.83
C LEU A 613 -7.63 26.11 20.19
N ARG A 614 -7.67 27.28 20.84
CA ARG A 614 -7.00 27.53 22.14
C ARG A 614 -7.75 26.94 23.35
N GLY A 615 -9.07 26.71 23.26
CA GLY A 615 -9.90 26.27 24.38
C GLY A 615 -10.90 25.15 24.08
N GLY A 616 -10.88 24.58 22.88
CA GLY A 616 -11.73 23.44 22.50
C GLY A 616 -11.06 22.09 22.74
N SER A 617 -11.87 21.03 22.80
CA SER A 617 -11.41 19.65 22.87
C SER A 617 -12.27 18.75 21.97
N GLY A 618 -11.72 17.59 21.58
CA GLY A 618 -12.40 16.65 20.67
C GLY A 618 -12.77 17.29 19.33
N GLN A 619 -14.05 17.23 18.98
CA GLN A 619 -14.59 17.69 17.70
C GLN A 619 -14.43 19.21 17.46
N LEU A 620 -14.42 20.05 18.49
CA LEU A 620 -14.20 21.50 18.29
C LEU A 620 -12.77 21.78 17.79
N LEU A 621 -11.79 21.06 18.34
CA LEU A 621 -10.39 21.15 17.92
C LEU A 621 -10.22 20.63 16.49
N GLU A 622 -10.80 19.45 16.19
CA GLU A 622 -10.86 18.84 14.85
C GLU A 622 -11.42 19.80 13.79
N HIS A 623 -12.63 20.32 13.99
CA HIS A 623 -13.27 21.20 13.01
C HIS A 623 -12.59 22.58 12.92
N ALA A 624 -12.00 23.09 14.00
CA ALA A 624 -11.20 24.33 13.95
C ALA A 624 -9.91 24.13 13.13
N MET A 625 -9.19 23.01 13.32
CA MET A 625 -8.03 22.66 12.49
C MET A 625 -8.42 22.45 11.03
N TRP A 626 -9.58 21.84 10.74
CA TRP A 626 -10.07 21.67 9.37
C TRP A 626 -10.35 23.01 8.68
N VAL A 627 -11.07 23.93 9.33
CA VAL A 627 -11.30 25.29 8.78
C VAL A 627 -9.95 25.97 8.51
N LEU A 628 -9.04 26.01 9.48
CA LEU A 628 -7.72 26.63 9.30
C LEU A 628 -6.90 25.98 8.18
N ALA A 629 -6.92 24.65 8.05
CA ALA A 629 -6.23 23.92 6.99
C ALA A 629 -6.75 24.31 5.59
N ASN A 630 -8.07 24.48 5.42
CA ASN A 630 -8.65 24.93 4.15
C ASN A 630 -8.30 26.40 3.86
N LEU A 631 -8.32 27.28 4.88
CA LEU A 631 -7.88 28.67 4.72
C LEU A 631 -6.41 28.76 4.29
N SER A 632 -5.56 27.84 4.76
CA SER A 632 -4.15 27.74 4.35
C SER A 632 -3.90 27.04 3.00
N ASP A 633 -4.91 26.53 2.31
CA ASP A 633 -4.81 26.08 0.90
C ASP A 633 -5.31 27.17 -0.07
N GLU A 634 -6.40 27.88 0.27
CA GLU A 634 -7.24 28.60 -0.70
C GLU A 634 -7.20 30.14 -0.63
N ALA A 635 -6.52 30.75 0.35
CA ALA A 635 -6.59 32.21 0.57
C ALA A 635 -5.22 32.90 0.53
N ASP A 636 -4.93 33.59 -0.59
CA ASP A 636 -3.65 34.25 -0.88
C ASP A 636 -3.15 35.21 0.23
N ASP A 637 -4.05 35.95 0.88
CA ASP A 637 -3.74 36.91 1.96
C ASP A 637 -3.81 36.31 3.38
N PHE A 638 -3.92 34.98 3.55
CA PHE A 638 -4.13 34.36 4.86
C PHE A 638 -2.88 34.32 5.75
N ALA A 639 -2.71 35.36 6.58
CA ALA A 639 -1.75 35.38 7.66
C ALA A 639 -2.25 34.57 8.88
N LEU A 640 -1.79 33.32 9.02
CA LEU A 640 -2.04 32.48 10.19
C LEU A 640 -1.34 33.04 11.45
N ASP A 641 -2.06 33.10 12.58
CA ASP A 641 -1.46 33.39 13.89
C ASP A 641 -0.63 32.18 14.36
N VAL A 642 0.63 32.10 13.95
CA VAL A 642 1.55 31.00 14.31
C VAL A 642 1.78 30.84 15.82
N SER A 643 1.27 31.74 16.69
CA SER A 643 1.23 31.51 18.14
C SER A 643 0.22 30.45 18.58
N VAL A 644 -0.74 30.07 17.73
CA VAL A 644 -1.73 29.01 18.03
C VAL A 644 -1.25 27.60 17.69
N LEU A 645 -0.19 27.46 16.89
CA LEU A 645 0.33 26.17 16.43
C LEU A 645 1.23 25.37 17.41
N PRO A 646 1.92 25.94 18.42
CA PRO A 646 2.80 25.15 19.29
C PRO A 646 2.11 23.95 19.98
N PRO A 647 0.88 24.07 20.54
CA PRO A 647 0.16 22.92 21.09
C PRO A 647 -0.12 21.84 20.05
N VAL A 648 -0.54 22.25 18.83
CA VAL A 648 -0.81 21.35 17.71
C VAL A 648 0.46 20.57 17.34
N VAL A 649 1.63 21.21 17.30
CA VAL A 649 2.91 20.54 17.03
C VAL A 649 3.31 19.56 18.15
N THR A 650 3.00 19.85 19.42
CA THR A 650 3.34 18.94 20.53
C THR A 650 2.35 17.79 20.72
N GLU A 651 1.07 17.96 20.36
CA GLU A 651 0.01 16.98 20.63
C GLU A 651 -0.34 16.10 19.42
N VAL A 652 0.12 16.43 18.21
CA VAL A 652 -0.25 15.71 16.97
C VAL A 652 0.03 14.20 17.01
N GLU A 653 1.05 13.73 17.72
CA GLU A 653 1.34 12.29 17.83
C GLU A 653 0.31 11.49 18.66
N ASP A 654 -0.47 12.18 19.50
CA ASP A 654 -1.49 11.63 20.42
C ASP A 654 -2.94 11.94 19.98
N MET A 655 -3.13 12.82 18.99
CA MET A 655 -4.43 13.14 18.39
C MET A 655 -5.12 11.94 17.70
N SER A 656 -6.44 12.02 17.51
CA SER A 656 -7.18 11.03 16.70
C SER A 656 -6.75 11.07 15.22
N TYR A 657 -7.02 10.03 14.44
CA TYR A 657 -6.63 9.97 13.02
C TYR A 657 -7.20 11.15 12.19
N ASP A 658 -8.45 11.56 12.43
CA ASP A 658 -9.06 12.67 11.71
C ASP A 658 -8.50 14.02 12.19
N GLN A 659 -8.26 14.18 13.49
CA GLN A 659 -7.53 15.32 14.05
C GLN A 659 -6.11 15.42 13.47
N GLN A 660 -5.37 14.30 13.38
CA GLN A 660 -4.05 14.20 12.76
C GLN A 660 -4.10 14.59 11.28
N HIS A 661 -5.12 14.15 10.52
CA HIS A 661 -5.24 14.55 9.12
C HIS A 661 -5.36 16.07 8.94
N HIS A 662 -6.20 16.73 9.74
CA HIS A 662 -6.39 18.18 9.68
C HIS A 662 -5.22 18.97 10.28
N ALA A 663 -4.66 18.51 11.40
CA ALA A 663 -3.45 19.07 12.01
C ALA A 663 -2.27 19.02 11.03
N LEU A 664 -2.03 17.87 10.40
CA LEU A 664 -0.91 17.69 9.47
C LEU A 664 -1.08 18.51 8.18
N ARG A 665 -2.31 18.69 7.65
CA ARG A 665 -2.55 19.63 6.55
C ARG A 665 -2.23 21.07 6.95
N LEU A 666 -2.80 21.54 8.06
CA LEU A 666 -2.54 22.89 8.59
C LEU A 666 -1.05 23.13 8.82
N LEU A 667 -0.36 22.19 9.47
CA LEU A 667 1.07 22.28 9.73
C LEU A 667 1.90 22.25 8.44
N ALA A 668 1.59 21.38 7.47
CA ALA A 668 2.28 21.26 6.19
C ALA A 668 2.19 22.55 5.36
N ASN A 669 1.00 23.14 5.27
CA ASN A 669 0.78 24.40 4.56
C ASN A 669 1.48 25.57 5.27
N SER A 670 1.62 25.50 6.60
CA SER A 670 2.25 26.55 7.42
C SER A 670 3.78 26.51 7.46
N ILE A 671 4.46 25.50 6.90
CA ILE A 671 5.92 25.33 7.06
C ILE A 671 6.72 26.57 6.58
N GLY A 672 6.26 27.24 5.52
CA GLY A 672 6.90 28.46 4.99
C GLY A 672 6.82 29.69 5.89
N VAL A 673 5.87 29.74 6.83
CA VAL A 673 5.66 30.87 7.77
C VAL A 673 5.89 30.48 9.24
N LEU A 674 6.10 29.20 9.54
CA LEU A 674 6.42 28.73 10.88
C LEU A 674 7.78 29.28 11.37
N PRO A 675 7.87 29.79 12.62
CA PRO A 675 9.13 30.22 13.21
C PRO A 675 10.17 29.08 13.20
N ARG A 676 11.39 29.33 12.72
CA ARG A 676 12.49 28.35 12.57
C ARG A 676 12.60 27.34 13.73
N LYS A 677 12.52 27.79 14.98
CA LYS A 677 12.58 26.91 16.17
C LYS A 677 11.49 25.83 16.18
N ILE A 678 10.27 26.15 15.74
CA ILE A 678 9.13 25.22 15.65
C ILE A 678 9.31 24.28 14.46
N THR A 679 9.75 24.79 13.30
CA THR A 679 10.00 23.98 12.09
C THR A 679 11.07 22.91 12.34
N VAL A 680 12.15 23.27 13.03
CA VAL A 680 13.21 22.33 13.47
C VAL A 680 12.67 21.22 14.39
N SER A 681 11.74 21.53 15.30
CA SER A 681 11.09 20.50 16.13
C SER A 681 10.03 19.67 15.38
N LEU A 682 9.41 20.23 14.33
CA LEU A 682 8.36 19.58 13.56
C LEU A 682 8.91 18.51 12.60
N ILE A 683 10.08 18.74 11.98
CA ILE A 683 10.68 17.81 11.01
C ILE A 683 10.86 16.38 11.58
N PRO A 684 11.45 16.17 12.78
CA PRO A 684 11.53 14.84 13.40
C PRO A 684 10.18 14.18 13.68
N VAL A 685 9.14 14.97 14.04
CA VAL A 685 7.78 14.47 14.26
C VAL A 685 7.16 14.01 12.95
N LEU A 686 7.26 14.79 11.88
CA LEU A 686 6.78 14.41 10.54
C LEU A 686 7.42 13.09 10.05
N VAL A 687 8.73 12.91 10.24
CA VAL A 687 9.42 11.66 9.88
C VAL A 687 9.03 10.49 10.79
N THR A 688 8.76 10.74 12.08
CA THR A 688 8.30 9.72 13.03
C THR A 688 6.87 9.26 12.71
N MET A 689 5.96 10.18 12.36
CA MET A 689 4.63 9.82 11.86
C MET A 689 4.69 9.13 10.49
N LEU A 690 5.63 9.50 9.61
CA LEU A 690 5.81 8.81 8.32
C LEU A 690 6.23 7.35 8.53
N ARG A 691 7.02 7.08 9.58
CA ARG A 691 7.40 5.73 10.02
C ARG A 691 6.19 4.91 10.51
N ARG A 692 5.14 5.56 11.06
CA ARG A 692 3.83 4.94 11.40
C ARG A 692 2.97 4.60 10.17
N ARG A 693 3.39 4.97 8.94
CA ARG A 693 2.68 4.71 7.66
C ARG A 693 1.30 5.37 7.51
N GLN A 694 0.97 6.35 8.33
CA GLN A 694 -0.29 7.10 8.29
C GLN A 694 -0.11 8.43 7.54
N HIS A 695 -1.19 8.99 6.96
CA HIS A 695 -1.22 10.28 6.25
C HIS A 695 -0.08 10.54 5.25
N THR A 696 0.42 9.48 4.58
CA THR A 696 1.70 9.49 3.85
C THR A 696 1.80 10.58 2.78
N HIS A 697 0.73 10.89 2.04
CA HIS A 697 0.70 12.00 1.08
C HIS A 697 1.10 13.34 1.72
N VAL A 698 0.39 13.73 2.78
CA VAL A 698 0.57 15.03 3.46
C VAL A 698 1.95 15.11 4.10
N LEU A 699 2.41 14.02 4.72
CA LEU A 699 3.74 13.97 5.34
C LEU A 699 4.88 14.06 4.32
N VAL A 700 4.77 13.39 3.17
CA VAL A 700 5.78 13.50 2.09
C VAL A 700 5.78 14.90 1.48
N GLN A 701 4.61 15.50 1.26
CA GLN A 701 4.48 16.88 0.79
C GLN A 701 5.07 17.87 1.80
N ALA A 702 4.78 17.71 3.09
CA ALA A 702 5.36 18.52 4.18
C ALA A 702 6.89 18.47 4.21
N LEU A 703 7.48 17.27 4.11
CA LEU A 703 8.92 17.08 4.10
C LEU A 703 9.57 17.64 2.81
N ALA A 704 8.90 17.53 1.66
CA ALA A 704 9.32 18.13 0.40
C ALA A 704 9.36 19.67 0.47
N THR A 705 8.32 20.28 1.06
CA THR A 705 8.22 21.72 1.29
C THR A 705 9.29 22.20 2.29
N ALA A 706 9.47 21.50 3.42
CA ALA A 706 10.52 21.81 4.39
C ALA A 706 11.92 21.80 3.75
N ALA A 707 12.24 20.77 2.97
CA ALA A 707 13.51 20.67 2.26
C ALA A 707 13.68 21.73 1.16
N TYR A 708 12.60 22.24 0.56
CA TYR A 708 12.66 23.33 -0.42
C TYR A 708 12.97 24.70 0.21
N ILE A 709 12.51 24.94 1.44
CA ILE A 709 12.61 26.24 2.11
C ILE A 709 14.03 26.58 2.57
N SER A 710 14.83 25.58 2.98
CA SER A 710 16.18 25.81 3.49
C SER A 710 17.06 24.56 3.48
N ASP A 711 18.34 24.74 3.13
CA ASP A 711 19.37 23.70 3.25
C ASP A 711 19.50 23.13 4.68
N GLU A 712 19.21 23.93 5.70
CA GLU A 712 19.19 23.46 7.11
C GLU A 712 18.07 22.43 7.32
N PHE A 713 16.87 22.73 6.83
CA PHE A 713 15.72 21.84 6.93
C PHE A 713 15.90 20.61 6.05
N ALA A 714 16.43 20.75 4.84
CA ALA A 714 16.80 19.63 3.98
C ALA A 714 17.81 18.68 4.67
N THR A 715 18.82 19.23 5.36
CA THR A 715 19.77 18.45 6.16
C THR A 715 19.05 17.70 7.28
N GLN A 716 18.19 18.37 8.05
CA GLN A 716 17.42 17.74 9.14
C GLN A 716 16.44 16.66 8.68
N VAL A 717 15.83 16.79 7.50
CA VAL A 717 14.99 15.74 6.88
C VAL A 717 15.82 14.48 6.58
N VAL A 718 17.09 14.63 6.16
CA VAL A 718 18.02 13.50 5.98
C VAL A 718 18.43 12.91 7.33
N GLU A 719 18.86 13.73 8.29
CA GLU A 719 19.31 13.29 9.63
C GLU A 719 18.22 12.58 10.45
N ALA A 720 16.96 13.03 10.35
CA ALA A 720 15.81 12.35 10.96
C ALA A 720 15.50 10.97 10.34
N GLY A 721 16.14 10.63 9.22
CA GLY A 721 16.01 9.33 8.55
C GLY A 721 14.86 9.23 7.56
N ALA A 722 14.47 10.32 6.89
CA ALA A 722 13.39 10.28 5.88
C ALA A 722 13.78 9.49 4.62
N VAL A 723 15.05 9.55 4.18
CA VAL A 723 15.50 9.03 2.87
C VAL A 723 15.15 7.54 2.65
N PRO A 724 15.38 6.62 3.60
CA PRO A 724 14.95 5.22 3.43
C PRO A 724 13.42 5.06 3.38
N LEU A 725 12.66 5.88 4.13
CA LEU A 725 11.19 5.83 4.15
C LEU A 725 10.61 6.31 2.81
N LEU A 726 11.14 7.40 2.26
CA LEU A 726 10.78 7.94 0.94
C LEU A 726 11.04 6.91 -0.16
N TRP A 727 12.21 6.27 -0.19
CA TRP A 727 12.49 5.19 -1.14
C TRP A 727 11.60 3.95 -0.94
N THR A 728 11.20 3.62 0.29
CA THR A 728 10.30 2.49 0.56
C THR A 728 8.85 2.77 0.13
N LEU A 729 8.36 3.99 0.32
CA LEU A 729 7.04 4.43 -0.18
C LEU A 729 7.03 4.46 -1.70
N PHE A 730 8.11 4.96 -2.32
CA PHE A 730 8.30 4.93 -3.76
C PHE A 730 8.26 3.51 -4.33
N GLN A 731 9.00 2.56 -3.73
CA GLN A 731 8.97 1.13 -4.12
C GLN A 731 7.58 0.49 -4.02
N GLN A 732 6.73 1.00 -3.12
CA GLN A 732 5.35 0.53 -2.94
C GLN A 732 4.34 1.30 -3.81
N ASN A 733 4.82 2.11 -4.77
CA ASN A 733 4.03 2.97 -5.64
C ASN A 733 3.10 3.94 -4.88
N GLN A 734 3.46 4.32 -3.65
CA GLN A 734 2.71 5.30 -2.86
C GLN A 734 3.25 6.70 -3.11
N HIS A 735 2.42 7.56 -3.73
CA HIS A 735 2.73 8.95 -4.05
C HIS A 735 4.11 9.15 -4.72
N PRO A 736 4.40 8.43 -5.84
CA PRO A 736 5.74 8.34 -6.41
C PRO A 736 6.34 9.70 -6.80
N GLN A 737 5.55 10.59 -7.41
CA GLN A 737 6.00 11.95 -7.75
C GLN A 737 6.40 12.75 -6.51
N ALA A 738 5.57 12.77 -5.47
CA ALA A 738 5.85 13.50 -4.23
C ALA A 738 7.10 12.96 -3.52
N CYS A 739 7.30 11.64 -3.51
CA CYS A 739 8.52 11.02 -2.98
C CYS A 739 9.77 11.47 -3.77
N LEU A 740 9.70 11.53 -5.10
CA LEU A 740 10.80 12.01 -5.94
C LEU A 740 11.08 13.50 -5.75
N VAL A 741 10.06 14.35 -5.54
CA VAL A 741 10.26 15.78 -5.23
C VAL A 741 10.95 15.93 -3.86
N ALA A 742 10.48 15.20 -2.84
CA ALA A 742 11.13 15.20 -1.52
C ALA A 742 12.61 14.77 -1.59
N LEU A 743 12.90 13.69 -2.32
CA LEU A 743 14.26 13.19 -2.54
C LEU A 743 15.11 14.19 -3.34
N ASN A 744 14.57 14.84 -4.35
CA ASN A 744 15.28 15.86 -5.12
C ASN A 744 15.65 17.08 -4.24
N ASN A 745 14.72 17.54 -3.40
CA ASN A 745 14.92 18.72 -2.56
C ASN A 745 15.95 18.49 -1.44
N VAL A 746 16.17 17.25 -1.00
CA VAL A 746 17.24 16.93 -0.03
C VAL A 746 18.61 16.63 -0.66
N ALA A 747 18.77 16.72 -1.99
CA ALA A 747 20.02 16.40 -2.70
C ALA A 747 21.09 17.52 -2.61
N ILE A 748 21.06 18.35 -1.56
CA ILE A 748 21.78 19.62 -1.40
C ILE A 748 23.30 19.50 -1.22
N SER A 749 23.78 18.59 -0.37
CA SER A 749 25.20 18.42 -0.03
C SER A 749 25.77 17.11 -0.57
N GLY A 750 27.10 16.99 -0.61
CA GLY A 750 27.75 15.75 -1.05
C GLY A 750 27.43 14.56 -0.16
N ASP A 751 27.38 14.77 1.16
CA ASP A 751 26.95 13.74 2.12
C ASP A 751 25.50 13.33 1.92
N CYS A 752 24.59 14.28 1.70
CA CYS A 752 23.19 13.96 1.37
C CYS A 752 23.09 13.17 0.06
N ARG A 753 23.76 13.61 -1.01
CA ARG A 753 23.80 12.89 -2.30
C ARG A 753 24.42 11.49 -2.20
N CYS A 754 25.39 11.29 -1.30
CA CYS A 754 25.96 9.98 -0.99
C CYS A 754 25.06 9.12 -0.08
N GLN A 755 24.16 9.72 0.71
CA GLN A 755 23.14 8.99 1.47
C GLN A 755 21.97 8.56 0.59
N LEU A 756 21.57 9.39 -0.39
CA LEU A 756 20.48 9.09 -1.32
C LEU A 756 20.80 7.97 -2.33
N SER A 757 22.07 7.80 -2.70
CA SER A 757 22.52 6.74 -3.62
C SER A 757 22.72 5.38 -2.95
N ARG A 758 22.95 5.35 -1.64
CA ARG A 758 22.95 4.11 -0.82
C ARG A 758 21.57 3.41 -0.93
N ASN A 759 21.54 2.12 -0.59
CA ASN A 759 20.31 1.32 -0.50
C ASN A 759 19.43 1.30 -1.78
N ARG A 760 20.07 1.17 -2.95
CA ARG A 760 19.44 1.08 -4.29
C ARG A 760 18.71 2.33 -4.79
N GLY A 761 18.70 3.45 -4.07
CA GLY A 761 17.99 4.68 -4.49
C GLY A 761 18.30 5.12 -5.93
N LEU A 762 19.57 5.06 -6.29
CA LEU A 762 20.08 5.37 -7.63
C LEU A 762 19.56 4.41 -8.72
N GLN A 763 19.38 3.11 -8.41
CA GLN A 763 18.76 2.14 -9.31
C GLN A 763 17.25 2.36 -9.46
N LEU A 764 16.57 2.77 -8.37
CA LEU A 764 15.14 3.10 -8.40
C LEU A 764 14.89 4.30 -9.31
N GLY A 765 15.61 5.42 -9.10
CA GLY A 765 15.49 6.63 -9.91
C GLY A 765 15.67 6.39 -11.41
N LEU A 766 16.67 5.59 -11.80
CA LEU A 766 16.88 5.19 -13.19
C LEU A 766 15.78 4.24 -13.71
N GLY A 767 15.28 3.32 -12.87
CA GLY A 767 14.16 2.44 -13.21
C GLY A 767 12.86 3.20 -13.53
N CYS A 768 12.61 4.32 -12.83
CA CYS A 768 11.46 5.20 -13.09
C CYS A 768 11.37 5.64 -14.55
N LEU A 769 12.53 5.96 -15.15
CA LEU A 769 12.66 6.49 -16.51
C LEU A 769 12.44 5.42 -17.61
N VAL A 770 12.31 4.15 -17.24
CA VAL A 770 11.94 3.03 -18.13
C VAL A 770 10.50 2.56 -17.88
N GLN A 771 10.06 2.60 -16.62
CA GLN A 771 8.84 1.89 -16.17
C GLN A 771 7.61 2.78 -16.03
N SER A 772 7.76 4.10 -15.90
CA SER A 772 6.64 5.03 -15.80
C SER A 772 6.06 5.38 -17.18
N GLN A 773 4.79 5.78 -17.19
CA GLN A 773 4.17 6.48 -18.33
C GLN A 773 3.88 7.95 -18.03
N ASP A 774 4.09 8.40 -16.79
CA ASP A 774 3.79 9.76 -16.34
C ASP A 774 4.93 10.74 -16.67
N PRO A 775 4.68 11.79 -17.49
CA PRO A 775 5.65 12.83 -17.79
C PRO A 775 6.15 13.60 -16.55
N ALA A 776 5.34 13.75 -15.50
CA ALA A 776 5.76 14.45 -14.29
C ALA A 776 6.84 13.65 -13.55
N ILE A 777 6.61 12.35 -13.30
CA ILE A 777 7.60 11.42 -12.74
C ILE A 777 8.91 11.41 -13.55
N HIS A 778 8.82 11.36 -14.88
CA HIS A 778 10.02 11.41 -15.73
C HIS A 778 10.84 12.69 -15.56
N THR A 779 10.17 13.83 -15.41
CA THR A 779 10.82 15.14 -15.21
C THR A 779 11.53 15.18 -13.86
N THR A 780 10.83 14.81 -12.78
CA THR A 780 11.40 14.83 -11.42
C THR A 780 12.50 13.80 -11.22
N ALA A 781 12.35 12.59 -11.76
CA ALA A 781 13.38 11.56 -11.69
C ALA A 781 14.64 11.94 -12.48
N LEU A 782 14.52 12.65 -13.61
CA LEU A 782 15.68 13.17 -14.34
C LEU A 782 16.39 14.30 -13.58
N HIS A 783 15.67 15.21 -12.92
CA HIS A 783 16.27 16.19 -12.00
C HIS A 783 17.00 15.54 -10.81
N LEU A 784 16.43 14.48 -10.23
CA LEU A 784 17.10 13.72 -9.17
C LEU A 784 18.37 13.02 -9.68
N CYS A 785 18.32 12.40 -10.87
CA CYS A 785 19.48 11.80 -11.52
C CYS A 785 20.59 12.85 -11.79
N PHE A 786 20.20 14.02 -12.33
CA PHE A 786 21.10 15.15 -12.54
C PHE A 786 21.81 15.58 -11.25
N ASN A 787 21.04 15.80 -10.18
CA ASN A 787 21.59 16.20 -8.89
C ASN A 787 22.49 15.12 -8.28
N LEU A 788 22.13 13.83 -8.38
CA LEU A 788 22.98 12.74 -7.91
C LEU A 788 24.30 12.63 -8.70
N ALA A 789 24.32 12.94 -10.00
CA ALA A 789 25.51 12.91 -10.86
C ALA A 789 26.54 14.02 -10.58
N LEU A 790 26.25 14.95 -9.66
CA LEU A 790 27.24 15.91 -9.15
C LEU A 790 28.38 15.20 -8.40
N GLU A 791 28.08 14.13 -7.66
CA GLU A 791 29.09 13.37 -6.90
C GLU A 791 29.81 12.32 -7.76
N ALA A 792 31.14 12.34 -7.71
CA ALA A 792 31.98 11.44 -8.51
C ALA A 792 31.71 9.96 -8.25
N THR A 793 31.44 9.59 -6.98
CA THR A 793 31.06 8.23 -6.55
C THR A 793 29.74 7.77 -7.15
N ASN A 794 28.74 8.65 -7.23
CA ASN A 794 27.42 8.33 -7.78
C ASN A 794 27.49 8.13 -9.30
N ARG A 795 28.33 8.91 -9.99
CA ARG A 795 28.47 8.85 -11.46
C ARG A 795 28.80 7.44 -11.96
N GLU A 796 29.73 6.73 -11.33
CA GLU A 796 30.09 5.35 -11.72
C GLU A 796 28.90 4.39 -11.67
N TRP A 797 28.05 4.52 -10.65
CA TRP A 797 26.88 3.65 -10.45
C TRP A 797 25.75 3.99 -11.45
N MET A 798 25.74 5.20 -12.01
CA MET A 798 24.76 5.64 -13.01
C MET A 798 25.09 5.23 -14.46
N LEU A 799 26.29 4.71 -14.74
CA LEU A 799 26.72 4.36 -16.11
C LEU A 799 25.76 3.43 -16.86
N GLY A 800 25.18 2.44 -16.17
CA GLY A 800 24.17 1.53 -16.74
C GLY A 800 22.86 2.24 -17.15
N GLY A 801 22.59 3.43 -16.60
CA GLY A 801 21.44 4.27 -16.92
C GLY A 801 21.64 5.25 -18.07
N ALA A 802 22.86 5.42 -18.60
CA ALA A 802 23.12 6.41 -19.65
C ALA A 802 22.26 6.17 -20.92
N GLY A 803 22.07 4.90 -21.31
CA GLY A 803 21.18 4.51 -22.41
C GLY A 803 19.70 4.81 -22.14
N VAL A 804 19.26 4.78 -20.89
CA VAL A 804 17.88 5.14 -20.48
C VAL A 804 17.66 6.64 -20.61
N VAL A 805 18.63 7.46 -20.16
CA VAL A 805 18.56 8.92 -20.33
C VAL A 805 18.54 9.30 -21.82
N LEU A 806 19.29 8.58 -22.68
CA LEU A 806 19.21 8.74 -24.14
C LEU A 806 17.81 8.38 -24.69
N GLN A 807 17.22 7.26 -24.27
CA GLN A 807 15.86 6.88 -24.67
C GLN A 807 14.80 7.92 -24.25
N LEU A 808 14.95 8.50 -23.07
CA LEU A 808 14.05 9.53 -22.57
C LEU A 808 14.11 10.82 -23.40
N ILE A 809 15.31 11.34 -23.69
CA ILE A 809 15.46 12.56 -24.52
C ILE A 809 15.15 12.33 -26.01
N LEU A 810 15.18 11.07 -26.48
CA LEU A 810 14.65 10.68 -27.78
C LEU A 810 13.11 10.69 -27.83
N ALA A 811 12.44 10.51 -26.70
CA ALA A 811 10.98 10.51 -26.58
C ALA A 811 10.39 11.87 -26.17
N ARG A 812 11.20 12.77 -25.58
CA ARG A 812 10.76 14.07 -25.04
C ARG A 812 11.75 15.20 -25.32
N ASP A 813 11.41 16.03 -26.30
CA ASP A 813 12.16 17.24 -26.67
C ASP A 813 12.35 18.22 -25.50
N ASP A 814 11.38 18.31 -24.58
CA ASP A 814 11.41 19.24 -23.46
C ASP A 814 12.46 18.88 -22.38
N LEU A 815 12.86 17.60 -22.30
CA LEU A 815 13.90 17.13 -21.39
C LEU A 815 15.30 17.10 -22.01
N VAL A 816 15.45 17.42 -23.30
CA VAL A 816 16.71 17.24 -24.06
C VAL A 816 17.90 17.99 -23.44
N LEU A 817 17.72 19.22 -22.93
CA LEU A 817 18.82 19.98 -22.33
C LEU A 817 19.28 19.36 -21.00
N LEU A 818 18.35 19.08 -20.09
CA LEU A 818 18.64 18.49 -18.77
C LEU A 818 19.24 17.08 -18.90
N GLY A 819 18.71 16.27 -19.82
CA GLY A 819 19.24 14.93 -20.08
C GLY A 819 20.62 14.98 -20.74
N LEU A 820 20.87 15.91 -21.66
CA LEU A 820 22.19 16.10 -22.25
C LEU A 820 23.23 16.59 -21.23
N GLU A 821 22.86 17.51 -20.33
CA GLU A 821 23.74 17.95 -19.24
C GLU A 821 24.01 16.82 -18.24
N THR A 822 22.99 16.01 -17.91
CA THR A 822 23.16 14.79 -17.09
C THR A 822 24.16 13.84 -17.74
N LEU A 823 24.03 13.57 -19.04
CA LEU A 823 24.97 12.71 -19.79
C LEU A 823 26.38 13.32 -19.88
N ALA A 824 26.50 14.63 -20.07
CA ALA A 824 27.78 15.35 -20.10
C ALA A 824 28.50 15.35 -18.74
N ARG A 825 27.76 15.27 -17.64
CA ARG A 825 28.31 15.04 -16.30
C ARG A 825 28.74 13.57 -16.11
N LEU A 826 27.97 12.61 -16.62
CA LEU A 826 28.32 11.19 -16.57
C LEU A 826 29.55 10.82 -17.41
N THR A 827 29.95 11.59 -18.42
CA THR A 827 31.21 11.34 -19.17
C THR A 827 32.48 11.76 -18.41
N LEU A 828 32.36 12.34 -17.20
CA LEU A 828 33.48 12.67 -16.30
C LEU A 828 33.94 11.46 -15.44
N ILE A 829 33.94 10.27 -16.03
CA ILE A 829 34.30 8.99 -15.38
C ILE A 829 35.42 8.31 -16.17
N THR A 830 36.31 7.60 -15.49
CA THR A 830 37.50 6.95 -16.08
C THR A 830 37.37 5.43 -16.25
N SER A 831 36.31 4.80 -15.74
CA SER A 831 36.25 3.35 -15.47
C SER A 831 35.42 2.50 -16.44
N SER A 832 34.48 3.05 -17.22
CA SER A 832 33.79 2.33 -18.31
C SER A 832 33.08 3.27 -19.28
N ILE A 833 33.13 2.96 -20.59
CA ILE A 833 32.81 3.93 -21.67
C ILE A 833 31.89 3.37 -22.78
N ASP A 834 31.68 2.05 -22.87
CA ASP A 834 30.86 1.45 -23.95
C ASP A 834 29.42 1.99 -23.98
N SER A 835 28.85 2.35 -22.83
CA SER A 835 27.51 2.95 -22.71
C SER A 835 27.37 4.30 -23.44
N PHE A 836 28.46 5.01 -23.73
CA PHE A 836 28.44 6.29 -24.43
C PHE A 836 28.58 6.18 -25.96
N VAL A 837 28.98 5.03 -26.50
CA VAL A 837 29.12 4.80 -27.94
C VAL A 837 27.85 5.21 -28.75
N PRO A 838 26.62 4.77 -28.39
CA PRO A 838 25.41 5.22 -29.10
C PRO A 838 25.07 6.70 -28.85
N ILE A 839 25.42 7.24 -27.67
CA ILE A 839 25.19 8.65 -27.32
C ILE A 839 26.06 9.55 -28.19
N VAL A 840 27.35 9.24 -28.32
CA VAL A 840 28.31 9.99 -29.17
C VAL A 840 27.83 10.02 -30.63
N ALA A 841 27.42 8.87 -31.19
CA ALA A 841 26.88 8.79 -32.54
C ALA A 841 25.62 9.65 -32.72
N TRP A 842 24.69 9.62 -31.75
CA TRP A 842 23.48 10.43 -31.78
C TRP A 842 23.76 11.94 -31.65
N VAL A 843 24.62 12.36 -30.72
CA VAL A 843 25.00 13.77 -30.53
C VAL A 843 25.59 14.35 -31.81
N VAL A 844 26.48 13.62 -32.48
CA VAL A 844 27.06 14.04 -33.77
C VAL A 844 25.98 14.22 -34.84
N GLN A 845 24.98 13.33 -34.90
CA GLN A 845 23.85 13.48 -35.81
C GLN A 845 22.96 14.70 -35.45
N GLN A 846 22.72 14.99 -34.17
CA GLN A 846 21.91 16.15 -33.76
C GLN A 846 22.61 17.50 -33.94
N LEU A 847 23.94 17.52 -34.03
CA LEU A 847 24.68 18.69 -34.50
C LEU A 847 24.41 19.01 -35.99
N VAL A 848 23.89 18.07 -36.81
CA VAL A 848 23.61 18.28 -38.24
C VAL A 848 22.53 19.33 -38.53
N PRO A 849 21.34 19.31 -37.89
CA PRO A 849 20.33 20.37 -38.06
C PRO A 849 20.67 21.66 -37.29
N ARG A 850 21.31 21.56 -36.12
CA ARG A 850 21.46 22.68 -35.15
C ARG A 850 22.70 23.57 -35.40
N ARG A 851 23.28 23.57 -36.61
CA ARG A 851 24.59 24.18 -36.94
C ARG A 851 24.69 25.72 -36.97
N ARG A 852 23.60 26.46 -36.74
CA ARG A 852 23.54 27.89 -37.13
C ARG A 852 23.77 28.89 -35.99
N ASP A 853 23.52 28.52 -34.75
CA ASP A 853 23.64 29.42 -33.60
C ASP A 853 24.22 28.71 -32.37
N GLY A 854 24.86 29.48 -31.50
CA GLY A 854 25.45 29.04 -30.22
C GLY A 854 24.42 28.68 -29.16
N THR A 855 23.49 27.77 -29.48
CA THR A 855 22.47 27.29 -28.55
C THR A 855 23.10 26.50 -27.39
N PRO A 856 22.49 26.48 -26.18
CA PRO A 856 23.00 25.70 -25.05
C PRO A 856 23.11 24.20 -25.36
N PHE A 857 22.28 23.69 -26.27
CA PHE A 857 22.40 22.32 -26.79
C PHE A 857 23.75 22.06 -27.48
N VAL A 858 24.25 22.99 -28.29
CA VAL A 858 25.52 22.81 -29.00
C VAL A 858 26.69 22.82 -28.03
N ASP A 859 26.69 23.70 -27.01
CA ASP A 859 27.81 23.76 -26.05
C ASP A 859 27.83 22.53 -25.11
N LEU A 860 26.66 22.09 -24.63
CA LEU A 860 26.52 20.83 -23.87
C LEU A 860 26.88 19.59 -24.72
N ALA A 861 26.54 19.59 -26.00
CA ALA A 861 26.92 18.52 -26.94
C ALA A 861 28.45 18.47 -27.12
N LEU A 862 29.09 19.63 -27.27
CA LEU A 862 30.54 19.73 -27.36
C LEU A 862 31.24 19.37 -26.05
N GLU A 863 30.65 19.68 -24.89
CA GLU A 863 31.15 19.23 -23.58
C GLU A 863 31.08 17.71 -23.42
N LEU A 864 29.95 17.09 -23.75
CA LEU A 864 29.80 15.64 -23.71
C LEU A 864 30.85 14.96 -24.60
N LEU A 865 31.01 15.45 -25.84
CA LEU A 865 32.00 14.94 -26.78
C LEU A 865 33.44 15.20 -26.30
N GLN A 866 33.74 16.37 -25.74
CA GLN A 866 35.05 16.72 -25.21
C GLN A 866 35.45 15.75 -24.09
N ASN A 867 34.55 15.47 -23.16
CA ASN A 867 34.77 14.56 -22.04
C ASN A 867 34.92 13.11 -22.54
N ALA A 868 33.95 12.61 -23.32
CA ALA A 868 33.92 11.22 -23.79
C ALA A 868 35.08 10.85 -24.75
N LEU A 869 35.66 11.82 -25.44
CA LEU A 869 36.81 11.63 -26.34
C LEU A 869 38.15 11.98 -25.68
N ALA A 870 38.16 12.61 -24.50
CA ALA A 870 39.38 12.88 -23.74
C ALA A 870 39.74 11.72 -22.80
N THR A 871 38.76 11.07 -22.16
CA THR A 871 39.03 10.05 -21.14
C THR A 871 39.57 8.74 -21.72
N THR A 872 39.15 8.33 -22.92
CA THR A 872 39.71 7.18 -23.65
C THR A 872 39.55 7.29 -25.17
N PRO A 873 40.64 7.29 -25.97
CA PRO A 873 40.54 7.04 -27.42
C PRO A 873 40.18 5.57 -27.69
N GLY A 874 39.33 5.31 -28.69
CA GLY A 874 38.76 3.97 -28.94
C GLY A 874 37.38 3.99 -29.58
N ARG A 875 36.45 3.14 -29.13
CA ARG A 875 35.11 2.97 -29.74
C ARG A 875 34.27 4.26 -29.82
N CYS A 876 34.41 5.18 -28.87
CA CYS A 876 33.74 6.48 -28.94
C CYS A 876 34.34 7.38 -30.04
N GLU A 877 35.65 7.33 -30.26
CA GLU A 877 36.31 7.99 -31.39
C GLU A 877 35.85 7.39 -32.72
N GLU A 878 35.81 6.06 -32.82
CA GLU A 878 35.30 5.34 -34.00
C GLU A 878 33.84 5.70 -34.32
N ALA A 879 32.97 5.77 -33.31
CA ALA A 879 31.58 6.19 -33.47
C ALA A 879 31.44 7.65 -33.90
N PHE A 880 32.25 8.56 -33.33
CA PHE A 880 32.32 9.97 -33.74
C PHE A 880 32.78 10.12 -35.20
N LEU A 881 33.81 9.38 -35.62
CA LEU A 881 34.33 9.37 -36.99
C LEU A 881 33.30 8.80 -37.96
N SER A 882 32.68 7.67 -37.63
CA SER A 882 31.66 6.99 -38.44
C SER A 882 30.39 7.83 -38.63
N ALA A 883 30.01 8.64 -37.63
CA ALA A 883 28.93 9.61 -37.73
C ALA A 883 29.31 10.90 -38.51
N GLY A 884 30.55 10.99 -39.04
CA GLY A 884 31.03 12.13 -39.83
C GLY A 884 31.42 13.36 -39.00
N GLY A 885 31.70 13.18 -37.71
CA GLY A 885 31.88 14.26 -36.73
C GLY A 885 32.90 15.33 -37.12
N VAL A 886 34.04 14.93 -37.70
CA VAL A 886 35.08 15.85 -38.20
C VAL A 886 34.50 16.84 -39.22
N ALA A 887 33.82 16.33 -40.26
CA ALA A 887 33.21 17.16 -41.31
C ALA A 887 32.00 17.99 -40.82
N ILE A 888 31.49 17.70 -39.61
CA ILE A 888 30.46 18.50 -38.93
C ILE A 888 31.11 19.61 -38.12
N LEU A 889 32.14 19.31 -37.31
CA LEU A 889 32.89 20.29 -36.52
C LEU A 889 33.63 21.31 -37.38
N LEU A 890 34.27 20.90 -38.49
CA LEU A 890 34.93 21.85 -39.40
C LEU A 890 33.94 22.89 -39.99
N LYS A 891 32.67 22.50 -40.18
CA LYS A 891 31.60 23.39 -40.67
C LYS A 891 30.92 24.23 -39.57
N LEU A 892 31.23 23.93 -38.29
CA LEU A 892 30.86 24.68 -37.09
C LEU A 892 31.98 25.64 -36.65
N LEU A 893 33.24 25.29 -36.83
CA LEU A 893 34.42 26.06 -36.43
C LEU A 893 34.39 27.55 -36.83
N PRO A 894 34.01 27.96 -38.07
CA PRO A 894 33.87 29.39 -38.41
C PRO A 894 32.60 30.08 -37.88
N LYS A 895 31.74 29.41 -37.11
CA LYS A 895 30.40 29.88 -36.71
C LYS A 895 30.10 29.76 -35.23
N CYS A 896 30.81 28.88 -34.51
CA CYS A 896 30.61 28.62 -33.10
C CYS A 896 31.73 29.30 -32.30
N THR A 897 31.37 30.15 -31.35
CA THR A 897 32.31 30.82 -30.43
C THR A 897 32.76 29.93 -29.27
N SER A 898 32.40 28.63 -29.27
CA SER A 898 32.81 27.71 -28.22
C SER A 898 34.20 27.14 -28.48
N HIS A 899 35.11 27.43 -27.55
CA HIS A 899 36.43 26.81 -27.44
C HIS A 899 36.41 25.27 -27.48
N ARG A 900 35.28 24.65 -27.10
CA ARG A 900 35.12 23.20 -27.08
C ARG A 900 35.17 22.57 -28.47
N VAL A 901 34.87 23.30 -29.55
CA VAL A 901 35.06 22.81 -30.93
C VAL A 901 36.53 22.47 -31.19
N SER A 902 37.44 23.38 -30.82
CA SER A 902 38.89 23.17 -30.91
C SER A 902 39.38 22.08 -29.95
N ALA A 903 38.76 21.96 -28.76
CA ALA A 903 39.08 20.91 -27.80
C ALA A 903 38.77 19.50 -28.36
N VAL A 904 37.56 19.31 -28.92
CA VAL A 904 37.14 18.03 -29.53
C VAL A 904 37.95 17.73 -30.78
N LEU A 905 38.19 18.72 -31.66
CA LEU A 905 39.05 18.54 -32.84
C LEU A 905 40.47 18.13 -32.45
N ALA A 906 41.04 18.67 -31.36
CA ALA A 906 42.34 18.24 -30.85
C ALA A 906 42.31 16.80 -30.30
N ASN A 907 41.24 16.38 -29.62
CA ASN A 907 41.10 14.99 -29.11
C ASN A 907 41.09 13.95 -30.23
N VAL A 908 40.51 14.25 -31.40
CA VAL A 908 40.39 13.30 -32.53
C VAL A 908 41.50 13.43 -33.59
N ALA A 909 42.38 14.42 -33.44
CA ALA A 909 43.56 14.62 -34.31
C ALA A 909 44.72 13.63 -33.99
N THR A 910 44.39 12.46 -33.45
CA THR A 910 45.29 11.35 -33.06
C THR A 910 45.67 10.45 -34.23
N ARG A 911 45.03 10.60 -35.40
CA ARG A 911 45.21 9.75 -36.58
C ARG A 911 45.51 10.57 -37.83
N ALA A 912 46.43 10.08 -38.65
CA ALA A 912 46.80 10.67 -39.93
C ALA A 912 45.60 10.87 -40.88
N GLU A 913 44.64 9.93 -40.91
CA GLU A 913 43.44 10.01 -41.75
C GLU A 913 42.51 11.18 -41.34
N THR A 914 42.35 11.38 -40.03
CA THR A 914 41.60 12.52 -39.47
C THR A 914 42.28 13.84 -39.83
N VAL A 915 43.59 13.93 -39.60
CA VAL A 915 44.36 15.15 -39.91
C VAL A 915 44.40 15.44 -41.41
N ALA A 916 44.60 14.45 -42.27
CA ALA A 916 44.52 14.60 -43.72
C ALA A 916 43.10 14.93 -44.22
N THR A 917 42.08 14.82 -43.39
CA THR A 917 40.73 15.33 -43.66
C THR A 917 40.59 16.80 -43.22
N MET A 918 41.16 17.17 -42.07
CA MET A 918 41.18 18.55 -41.57
C MET A 918 42.08 19.48 -42.39
N ALA A 919 43.23 18.99 -42.87
CA ALA A 919 44.21 19.75 -43.65
C ALA A 919 43.76 20.09 -45.08
N LYS A 920 42.73 19.40 -45.59
CA LYS A 920 42.12 19.68 -46.91
C LYS A 920 41.25 20.95 -46.92
N GLU A 921 40.81 21.41 -45.76
CA GLU A 921 39.99 22.61 -45.58
C GLU A 921 40.90 23.76 -45.10
N PRO A 922 41.48 24.60 -45.99
CA PRO A 922 42.55 25.53 -45.64
C PRO A 922 42.13 26.63 -44.66
N GLU A 923 40.83 26.95 -44.60
CA GLU A 923 40.26 27.87 -43.61
C GLU A 923 40.46 27.36 -42.18
N THR A 924 40.45 26.03 -41.96
CA THR A 924 40.63 25.39 -40.63
C THR A 924 41.91 25.86 -39.94
N VAL A 925 43.04 25.79 -40.66
CA VAL A 925 44.36 26.15 -40.13
C VAL A 925 44.44 27.65 -39.87
N HIS A 926 43.81 28.46 -40.74
CA HIS A 926 43.74 29.91 -40.55
C HIS A 926 42.91 30.27 -39.31
N ILE A 927 41.71 29.69 -39.15
CA ILE A 927 40.83 29.94 -38.02
C ILE A 927 41.52 29.56 -36.72
N LEU A 928 42.04 28.33 -36.60
CA LEU A 928 42.76 27.88 -35.40
C LEU A 928 43.96 28.79 -35.07
N ALA A 929 44.72 29.25 -36.06
CA ALA A 929 45.84 30.18 -35.85
C ALA A 929 45.36 31.58 -35.40
N THR A 930 44.21 32.06 -35.89
CA THR A 930 43.60 33.31 -35.41
C THR A 930 42.97 33.18 -34.02
N THR A 931 42.37 32.03 -33.68
CA THR A 931 41.84 31.72 -32.35
C THR A 931 42.97 31.63 -31.32
N ALA A 932 44.07 30.94 -31.65
CA ALA A 932 45.27 30.96 -30.82
C ALA A 932 45.79 32.39 -30.60
N GLY A 933 45.80 33.21 -31.66
CA GLY A 933 46.24 34.61 -31.61
C GLY A 933 45.23 35.64 -31.10
N SER A 934 44.06 35.22 -30.62
CA SER A 934 43.02 36.08 -30.08
C SER A 934 43.33 36.51 -28.63
N PRO A 935 42.90 37.68 -28.14
CA PRO A 935 42.96 38.03 -26.71
C PRO A 935 41.94 37.26 -25.85
N SER A 936 41.50 36.07 -26.26
CA SER A 936 40.43 35.30 -25.64
C SER A 936 40.93 34.29 -24.58
N SER A 937 40.08 33.35 -24.17
CA SER A 937 40.31 32.46 -23.03
C SER A 937 41.64 31.70 -23.15
N HIS A 938 42.32 31.50 -22.02
CA HIS A 938 43.58 30.74 -21.99
C HIS A 938 43.37 29.29 -22.48
N LEU A 939 42.28 28.65 -22.05
CA LEU A 939 41.86 27.31 -22.49
C LEU A 939 41.61 27.25 -24.00
N GLU A 940 40.98 28.27 -24.58
CA GLU A 940 40.67 28.33 -26.01
C GLU A 940 41.95 28.37 -26.87
N ARG A 941 42.90 29.21 -26.48
CA ARG A 941 44.22 29.29 -27.13
C ARG A 941 45.00 27.99 -26.99
N LEU A 942 44.98 27.37 -25.80
CA LEU A 942 45.64 26.09 -25.54
C LEU A 942 45.05 24.95 -26.38
N HIS A 943 43.72 24.84 -26.49
CA HIS A 943 43.08 23.84 -27.33
C HIS A 943 43.34 24.07 -28.83
N ALA A 944 43.33 25.32 -29.29
CA ALA A 944 43.67 25.66 -30.67
C ALA A 944 45.12 25.28 -31.01
N LEU A 945 46.08 25.59 -30.13
CA LEU A 945 47.49 25.20 -30.30
C LEU A 945 47.69 23.69 -30.25
N ARG A 946 47.05 22.97 -29.33
CA ARG A 946 47.07 21.50 -29.28
C ARG A 946 46.53 20.89 -30.57
N CYS A 947 45.46 21.46 -31.14
CA CYS A 947 44.92 21.03 -32.43
C CYS A 947 45.91 21.27 -33.59
N ILE A 948 46.54 22.46 -33.66
CA ILE A 948 47.55 22.80 -34.67
C ILE A 948 48.75 21.84 -34.57
N ALA A 949 49.27 21.60 -33.36
CA ALA A 949 50.41 20.71 -33.16
C ALA A 949 50.12 19.29 -33.66
N ASN A 950 48.98 18.70 -33.24
CA ASN A 950 48.52 17.39 -33.69
C ASN A 950 48.36 17.34 -35.22
N MET A 951 47.85 18.41 -35.86
CA MET A 951 47.80 18.51 -37.32
C MET A 951 49.20 18.55 -37.97
N THR A 952 50.13 19.34 -37.43
CA THR A 952 51.47 19.50 -38.00
C THR A 952 52.35 18.25 -37.88
N PHE A 953 52.11 17.41 -36.86
CA PHE A 953 52.78 16.12 -36.67
C PHE A 953 52.56 15.19 -37.88
N PHE A 954 51.29 14.96 -38.25
CA PHE A 954 50.94 14.07 -39.36
C PHE A 954 51.05 14.73 -40.73
N GLU A 955 50.78 16.04 -40.84
CA GLU A 955 50.82 16.79 -42.11
C GLU A 955 51.72 18.04 -42.00
N PRO A 956 53.06 17.89 -42.18
CA PRO A 956 54.00 19.02 -42.03
C PRO A 956 53.78 20.18 -42.99
N GLY A 957 53.04 19.97 -44.10
CA GLY A 957 52.61 21.04 -45.00
C GLY A 957 51.77 22.13 -44.30
N VAL A 958 51.05 21.77 -43.22
CA VAL A 958 50.27 22.70 -42.39
C VAL A 958 51.13 23.84 -41.84
N MET A 959 52.41 23.58 -41.50
CA MET A 959 53.34 24.60 -41.01
C MET A 959 53.55 25.76 -42.01
N VAL A 960 53.35 25.55 -43.30
CA VAL A 960 53.48 26.61 -44.32
C VAL A 960 52.40 27.69 -44.14
N GLY A 961 51.19 27.32 -43.73
CA GLY A 961 50.10 28.27 -43.43
C GLY A 961 50.24 28.99 -42.09
N VAL A 962 50.92 28.38 -41.11
CA VAL A 962 51.06 28.91 -39.73
C VAL A 962 52.15 29.97 -39.60
N LYS A 963 53.14 29.98 -40.51
CA LYS A 963 54.38 30.80 -40.50
C LYS A 963 54.22 32.29 -40.20
N GLY A 964 53.08 32.90 -40.51
CA GLY A 964 52.88 34.35 -40.37
C GLY A 964 52.44 34.85 -38.99
N ARG A 965 51.89 33.99 -38.11
CA ARG A 965 51.35 34.41 -36.80
C ARG A 965 51.47 33.38 -35.67
N GLY A 966 51.41 32.08 -35.95
CA GLY A 966 51.35 31.07 -34.88
C GLY A 966 52.64 30.95 -34.08
N ILE A 967 53.80 30.92 -34.77
CA ILE A 967 55.10 30.69 -34.13
C ILE A 967 55.47 31.77 -33.10
N PRO A 968 55.42 33.09 -33.40
CA PRO A 968 55.70 34.12 -32.39
C PRO A 968 54.77 34.04 -31.17
N LEU A 969 53.51 33.69 -31.39
CA LEU A 969 52.51 33.70 -30.33
C LEU A 969 52.58 32.46 -29.42
N MET A 970 53.17 31.37 -29.89
CA MET A 970 53.58 30.26 -29.01
C MET A 970 54.63 30.73 -28.00
N PHE A 971 55.60 31.56 -28.42
CA PHE A 971 56.59 32.15 -27.49
C PHE A 971 55.93 33.15 -26.51
N ASP A 972 55.02 34.01 -26.96
CA ASP A 972 54.28 34.97 -26.08
C ASP A 972 53.42 34.32 -24.98
N LEU A 973 53.02 33.06 -25.18
CA LEU A 973 52.32 32.25 -24.19
C LEU A 973 53.29 31.58 -23.21
N LEU A 974 54.38 31.01 -23.71
CA LEU A 974 55.41 30.36 -22.87
C LEU A 974 56.14 31.36 -21.94
N ALA A 975 56.22 32.64 -22.33
CA ALA A 975 56.89 33.69 -21.56
C ALA A 975 56.14 34.18 -20.30
N LYS A 976 55.03 33.56 -19.87
CA LYS A 976 54.12 34.06 -18.81
C LYS A 976 54.01 33.09 -17.61
N PRO A 977 54.82 33.25 -16.54
CA PRO A 977 55.07 32.17 -15.56
C PRO A 977 53.98 31.85 -14.53
N ARG A 978 52.71 32.24 -14.70
CA ARG A 978 51.70 32.14 -13.61
C ARG A 978 50.78 30.92 -13.64
N ASP A 979 50.56 30.31 -14.80
CA ASP A 979 49.53 29.27 -14.99
C ASP A 979 50.12 27.89 -15.38
N ILE A 980 51.31 27.59 -14.82
CA ILE A 980 52.23 26.53 -15.28
C ILE A 980 51.57 25.14 -15.37
N VAL A 981 50.81 24.72 -14.36
CA VAL A 981 50.33 23.32 -14.23
C VAL A 981 49.43 22.88 -15.39
N ALA A 982 48.60 23.78 -15.96
CA ALA A 982 47.78 23.46 -17.12
C ALA A 982 48.55 23.57 -18.45
N SER A 983 49.74 24.16 -18.44
CA SER A 983 50.57 24.35 -19.63
C SER A 983 51.53 23.18 -19.90
N GLU A 984 51.96 22.43 -18.88
CA GLU A 984 52.99 21.39 -19.03
C GLU A 984 52.55 20.22 -19.93
N GLU A 985 51.36 19.66 -19.75
CA GLU A 985 50.87 18.55 -20.59
C GLU A 985 50.65 18.98 -22.05
N ALA A 986 50.15 20.21 -22.25
CA ALA A 986 50.02 20.80 -23.58
C ALA A 986 51.41 21.06 -24.21
N PHE A 987 52.39 21.48 -23.42
CA PHE A 987 53.77 21.72 -23.86
C PHE A 987 54.49 20.42 -24.22
N GLU A 988 54.36 19.35 -23.41
CA GLU A 988 54.89 18.01 -23.79
C GLU A 988 54.21 17.50 -25.07
N THR A 989 52.89 17.65 -25.21
CA THR A 989 52.16 17.26 -26.43
C THR A 989 52.64 18.05 -27.65
N ILE A 990 52.80 19.37 -27.54
CA ILE A 990 53.27 20.25 -28.62
C ILE A 990 54.74 19.93 -28.98
N LEU A 991 55.61 19.69 -28.01
CA LEU A 991 57.00 19.31 -28.24
C LEU A 991 57.13 17.92 -28.88
N ALA A 992 56.36 16.93 -28.44
CA ALA A 992 56.33 15.60 -29.03
C ALA A 992 55.83 15.65 -30.48
N ALA A 993 54.74 16.37 -30.74
CA ALA A 993 54.17 16.56 -32.07
C ALA A 993 55.17 17.25 -33.03
N LEU A 994 55.86 18.29 -32.58
CA LEU A 994 56.90 18.97 -33.37
C LEU A 994 58.12 18.08 -33.61
N GLY A 995 58.65 17.45 -32.55
CA GLY A 995 59.84 16.60 -32.60
C GLY A 995 59.70 15.36 -33.48
N ALA A 996 58.46 14.89 -33.67
CA ALA A 996 58.15 13.75 -34.54
C ALA A 996 57.77 14.13 -35.99
N THR A 997 57.84 15.41 -36.38
CA THR A 997 57.63 15.82 -37.79
C THR A 997 58.76 15.31 -38.71
N PRO A 998 58.45 14.67 -39.87
CA PRO A 998 59.50 14.16 -40.76
C PRO A 998 60.31 15.25 -41.48
N THR A 999 59.86 16.51 -41.50
CA THR A 999 60.62 17.67 -42.02
C THR A 999 61.62 18.20 -40.99
N ARG A 1000 62.63 17.38 -40.66
CA ARG A 1000 63.61 17.53 -39.55
C ARG A 1000 64.09 18.97 -39.26
N LEU A 1001 64.42 19.77 -40.27
CA LEU A 1001 64.92 21.15 -40.09
C LEU A 1001 63.93 22.10 -39.38
N SER A 1002 62.62 21.86 -39.48
CA SER A 1002 61.61 22.74 -38.90
C SER A 1002 61.54 22.59 -37.38
N ALA A 1003 61.56 21.34 -36.89
CA ALA A 1003 61.56 21.03 -35.47
C ALA A 1003 62.85 21.48 -34.78
N LEU A 1004 64.01 21.19 -35.38
CA LEU A 1004 65.32 21.60 -34.87
C LEU A 1004 65.41 23.12 -34.66
N ARG A 1005 64.89 23.92 -35.61
CA ARG A 1005 64.83 25.39 -35.47
C ARG A 1005 63.92 25.87 -34.35
N VAL A 1006 62.77 25.23 -34.13
CA VAL A 1006 61.87 25.60 -33.01
C VAL A 1006 62.50 25.24 -31.67
N VAL A 1007 63.13 24.07 -31.54
CA VAL A 1007 63.84 23.66 -30.32
C VAL A 1007 65.03 24.59 -30.03
N ALA A 1008 65.83 24.95 -31.03
CA ALA A 1008 66.92 25.92 -30.87
C ALA A 1008 66.40 27.29 -30.40
N LEU A 1009 65.35 27.84 -31.04
CA LEU A 1009 64.74 29.11 -30.63
C LEU A 1009 64.12 29.07 -29.22
N ILE A 1010 63.61 27.92 -28.77
CA ILE A 1010 63.16 27.73 -27.37
C ILE A 1010 64.36 27.81 -26.42
N VAL A 1011 65.49 27.18 -26.75
CA VAL A 1011 66.72 27.22 -25.94
C VAL A 1011 67.35 28.62 -25.92
N ASP A 1012 67.28 29.39 -27.01
CA ASP A 1012 67.80 30.76 -27.08
C ASP A 1012 66.94 31.81 -26.34
N HIS A 1013 65.62 31.64 -26.30
CA HIS A 1013 64.71 32.58 -25.60
C HIS A 1013 64.44 32.24 -24.12
N MET A 1014 64.69 31.00 -23.69
CA MET A 1014 64.56 30.61 -22.29
C MET A 1014 65.80 31.03 -21.50
N ASP A 1015 65.76 32.22 -20.87
CA ASP A 1015 66.80 32.67 -19.94
C ASP A 1015 67.10 31.56 -18.92
N SER A 1016 68.39 31.28 -18.67
CA SER A 1016 68.88 29.97 -18.20
C SER A 1016 68.52 29.61 -16.75
N LYS A 1017 67.69 30.42 -16.11
CA LYS A 1017 67.09 30.24 -14.79
C LYS A 1017 65.61 29.82 -14.84
N LEU A 1018 65.01 29.75 -16.03
CA LEU A 1018 63.58 29.46 -16.26
C LEU A 1018 63.29 28.11 -16.94
N LEU A 1019 64.31 27.32 -17.31
CA LEU A 1019 64.08 25.90 -17.59
C LEU A 1019 63.54 25.21 -16.33
N SER A 1020 62.37 24.56 -16.43
CA SER A 1020 61.77 23.86 -15.30
C SER A 1020 62.62 22.65 -14.89
N PRO A 1021 62.55 22.20 -13.62
CA PRO A 1021 63.26 21.00 -13.17
C PRO A 1021 62.94 19.74 -13.99
N ILE A 1022 61.74 19.67 -14.60
CA ILE A 1022 61.29 18.53 -15.41
C ILE A 1022 62.05 18.45 -16.74
N LEU A 1023 62.33 19.58 -17.39
CA LEU A 1023 63.26 19.62 -18.54
C LEU A 1023 64.68 19.19 -18.12
N HIS A 1024 65.10 19.57 -16.91
CA HIS A 1024 66.42 19.22 -16.36
C HIS A 1024 66.55 17.72 -16.00
N GLU A 1025 65.44 16.98 -15.78
CA GLU A 1025 65.44 15.52 -15.63
C GLU A 1025 65.27 14.76 -16.95
N ARG A 1026 64.54 15.30 -17.93
CA ARG A 1026 64.18 14.58 -19.17
C ARG A 1026 65.10 14.86 -20.37
N MET A 1027 65.94 15.88 -20.34
CA MET A 1027 66.94 16.11 -21.39
C MET A 1027 68.11 15.11 -21.31
N HIS A 1028 68.55 14.59 -22.45
CA HIS A 1028 69.66 13.62 -22.53
C HIS A 1028 70.96 14.24 -21.94
N PRO A 1029 71.74 13.53 -21.09
CA PRO A 1029 72.83 14.16 -20.32
C PRO A 1029 73.86 14.98 -21.12
N PRO A 1030 74.30 14.58 -22.34
CA PRO A 1030 75.20 15.41 -23.16
C PRO A 1030 74.58 16.76 -23.55
N LEU A 1031 73.28 16.83 -23.88
CA LEU A 1031 72.59 18.10 -24.16
C LEU A 1031 72.63 19.04 -22.94
N MET A 1032 72.46 18.48 -21.73
CA MET A 1032 72.55 19.24 -20.47
C MET A 1032 73.97 19.70 -20.15
N TYR A 1033 75.00 18.99 -20.61
CA TYR A 1033 76.39 19.45 -20.51
C TYR A 1033 76.69 20.56 -21.53
N ILE A 1034 76.27 20.37 -22.78
CA ILE A 1034 76.49 21.28 -23.92
C ILE A 1034 75.82 22.63 -23.71
N THR A 1035 74.54 22.68 -23.32
CA THR A 1035 73.83 23.95 -23.07
C THR A 1035 74.43 24.74 -21.91
N LYS A 1036 75.05 24.03 -20.95
CA LYS A 1036 75.62 24.60 -19.72
C LYS A 1036 77.08 25.05 -19.85
N HIS A 1037 77.85 24.52 -20.80
CA HIS A 1037 79.29 24.79 -20.95
C HIS A 1037 79.71 25.31 -22.34
N GLY A 1038 78.86 25.24 -23.37
CA GLY A 1038 79.15 25.79 -24.70
C GLY A 1038 79.42 27.30 -24.63
N ARG A 1039 80.56 27.74 -25.16
CA ARG A 1039 81.12 29.09 -24.93
C ARG A 1039 80.56 30.11 -25.92
N SER A 1040 80.03 29.66 -27.04
CA SER A 1040 79.37 30.43 -28.08
C SER A 1040 78.02 29.81 -28.48
N GLU A 1041 77.18 30.65 -29.10
CA GLU A 1041 75.87 30.32 -29.66
C GLU A 1041 75.97 29.21 -30.73
N ALA A 1042 76.98 29.32 -31.61
CA ALA A 1042 77.26 28.34 -32.66
C ALA A 1042 77.63 26.95 -32.10
N GLU A 1043 78.51 26.87 -31.09
CA GLU A 1043 78.88 25.59 -30.45
C GLU A 1043 77.66 24.89 -29.84
N ARG A 1044 76.78 25.64 -29.15
CA ARG A 1044 75.56 25.07 -28.56
C ARG A 1044 74.60 24.55 -29.64
N SER A 1045 74.43 25.28 -30.74
CA SER A 1045 73.59 24.85 -31.86
C SER A 1045 74.13 23.56 -32.50
N MET A 1046 75.42 23.54 -32.89
CA MET A 1046 76.04 22.39 -33.57
C MET A 1046 76.05 21.13 -32.70
N ALA A 1047 76.40 21.26 -31.42
CA ALA A 1047 76.46 20.13 -30.51
C ALA A 1047 75.05 19.63 -30.08
N THR A 1048 74.03 20.51 -30.08
CA THR A 1048 72.62 20.11 -29.94
C THR A 1048 72.15 19.28 -31.14
N GLU A 1049 72.50 19.69 -32.36
CA GLU A 1049 72.23 18.95 -33.59
C GLU A 1049 72.93 17.57 -33.60
N ALA A 1050 74.19 17.50 -33.13
CA ALA A 1050 74.95 16.26 -33.06
C ALA A 1050 74.38 15.23 -32.07
N VAL A 1051 74.02 15.64 -30.84
CA VAL A 1051 73.44 14.71 -29.83
C VAL A 1051 72.08 14.20 -30.27
N MET A 1052 71.23 15.06 -30.85
CA MET A 1052 69.93 14.62 -31.38
C MET A 1052 70.09 13.65 -32.55
N THR A 1053 71.06 13.87 -33.43
CA THR A 1053 71.37 12.96 -34.55
C THR A 1053 71.81 11.58 -34.06
N LEU A 1054 72.67 11.51 -33.03
CA LEU A 1054 73.11 10.25 -32.43
C LEU A 1054 71.98 9.51 -31.68
N GLY A 1055 71.09 10.24 -30.99
CA GLY A 1055 69.94 9.66 -30.29
C GLY A 1055 68.94 8.96 -31.22
N CYS A 1056 68.82 9.39 -32.47
CA CYS A 1056 67.79 8.91 -33.39
C CYS A 1056 68.13 7.63 -34.19
N HIS A 1057 69.30 7.00 -34.03
CA HIS A 1057 69.76 5.92 -34.94
C HIS A 1057 70.15 4.57 -34.32
N GLY A 1058 70.10 4.42 -32.99
CA GLY A 1058 70.39 3.13 -32.32
C GLY A 1058 71.82 2.62 -32.57
N ASP A 1059 72.01 1.30 -32.72
CA ASP A 1059 73.34 0.66 -32.75
C ASP A 1059 74.23 1.00 -33.96
N ARG A 1060 73.79 1.83 -34.91
CA ARG A 1060 74.59 2.26 -36.08
C ARG A 1060 75.52 3.45 -35.75
N LYS A 1061 76.23 3.37 -34.62
CA LYS A 1061 77.08 4.47 -34.12
C LYS A 1061 78.26 4.82 -35.03
N SER A 1062 78.82 3.87 -35.77
CA SER A 1062 80.08 4.06 -36.50
C SER A 1062 79.97 5.02 -37.70
N SER A 1063 78.98 4.85 -38.58
CA SER A 1063 78.87 5.69 -39.79
C SER A 1063 78.45 7.12 -39.50
N VAL A 1064 77.65 7.35 -38.44
CA VAL A 1064 77.11 8.68 -38.11
C VAL A 1064 78.21 9.63 -37.59
N MET A 1065 79.25 9.09 -36.94
CA MET A 1065 80.37 9.91 -36.45
C MET A 1065 81.23 10.50 -37.59
N ASP A 1066 81.22 9.88 -38.78
CA ASP A 1066 82.01 10.33 -39.93
C ASP A 1066 81.30 11.42 -40.76
N ASP A 1067 79.99 11.59 -40.61
CA ASP A 1067 79.21 12.69 -41.20
C ASP A 1067 79.19 13.98 -40.33
N LEU A 1068 79.76 13.94 -39.12
CA LEU A 1068 79.83 15.09 -38.21
C LEU A 1068 80.96 16.06 -38.60
N ILE A 1069 80.68 17.36 -38.48
CA ILE A 1069 81.67 18.44 -38.63
C ILE A 1069 82.82 18.22 -37.61
N PRO A 1070 84.12 18.34 -37.97
CA PRO A 1070 85.23 17.95 -37.08
C PRO A 1070 85.21 18.59 -35.68
N GLU A 1071 84.86 19.87 -35.57
CA GLU A 1071 84.72 20.57 -34.28
C GLU A 1071 83.60 19.95 -33.41
N SER A 1072 82.49 19.54 -34.04
CA SER A 1072 81.35 18.90 -33.36
C SER A 1072 81.68 17.49 -32.87
N ARG A 1073 82.54 16.77 -33.59
CA ARG A 1073 83.05 15.45 -33.18
C ARG A 1073 84.00 15.59 -31.99
N SER A 1074 84.91 16.58 -32.02
CA SER A 1074 85.82 16.86 -30.90
C SER A 1074 85.11 17.21 -29.59
N LEU A 1075 83.96 17.90 -29.65
CA LEU A 1075 83.13 18.23 -28.48
C LEU A 1075 82.33 17.02 -27.93
N LEU A 1076 82.23 15.94 -28.69
CA LEU A 1076 81.60 14.68 -28.29
C LEU A 1076 82.62 13.64 -27.78
N ASP A 1077 83.84 13.64 -28.31
CA ASP A 1077 84.93 12.78 -27.85
C ASP A 1077 85.59 13.29 -26.52
N GLU A 1078 85.26 14.50 -26.06
CA GLU A 1078 85.70 15.07 -24.76
C GLU A 1078 84.77 14.70 -23.57
N TYR A 1079 83.70 13.91 -23.80
CA TYR A 1079 82.64 13.60 -22.82
C TYR A 1079 82.42 12.10 -22.56
#